data_AF-A0A830CYK3-F1
#
_entry.id   AF-A0A830CYK3-F1
#
_cell.length_a   1.000
_cell.length_b   1.000
_cell.length_c   1.000
_cell.angle_alpha   90.00
_cell.angle_beta   90.00
_cell.angle_gamma   90.00
#
_symmetry.space_group_name_H-M   'P 1'
#
loop_
_entity.id
_entity.type
_entity.pdbx_description
1 polymer ?
#
loop_
_entity_poly.entity_id
_entity_poly.type
_entity_poly.pdbx_seq_one_letter_code
_entity_poly.pdbx_strand_id
1 'polypeptide(L)'
;MEAIVVTNRMVHEEVAEILVVLAEVVDIKKNINSKPSCQIYGKPGHVILKCFKRFDVNFLGPYSDAGSSNVSVSNTQANISTGLNAGVPSVDGNWYFDSGDTNHVTAYMENLTLKSADYLGQERLVVGNGSSLPIVKKIDINNAFLHGDLYEEVYMTQPVGFVDPQNPNVVCKFTKALYGLRHAPRAWFTKLKNFLLIIRMSVRSTGGHCLFLGQNLITWSSKKQRVVSKSSAESEYRSLDDTASDILWLKSLLQELGIFISSAPIIWCDNMSVVALASNPVFNATTTHIDIDVHFVREKVIAKHLEVRYIPLEDQPADLFTKPLSALRFHNLCVNCSPPDDPIHCTTGNSNCTIRNSYGAFPDRSTCRAAKAIYPTSEAELISAVAKATMARTHMKVGTRTSHSVPKLMCPRGQDGIVISTKYLDRVVEVDVAAKTMTVESGVTLKQVIDEAAKAELALPYSPYWWGLTVGGMMGTGAHGSSLWGFGSQVHDYVVRIRIVTPAGPDEGYAKVRTLESGDSEMDAAKVSLGVLGVISQVTLKLQPLFKRSVTYVTKDDSNIGDDAVSFGRVHEFADITWYPSQKRAVYRIDDRVSVNTPGYGINNFTGFSSLAVVERFMEEILESLGLVHGKCIIGEIATSFLSNKAYGLTNDGISFTVYPIIGYQNHIQASGTCLDTGCPWDPRVKGLFFHQTTFSIALSKVKGFIGDVQKLVAFEPKSMCGLDLYNGILMRYVTASSAYLGKQEDALDFDITYYRSRDPLSPRLFEDIMEEIEQIAVFKYDGLPHWGKNRNVAFIGAINKYKNANAFLKVRARYDPLGLFSSEWTDQILGLRDGLSIEREGCALEGLSRKGIQNDNPNRKKNLKFGIKSSSNTGRLDGDIEKESNFPKSFPLSRGLHSNTHTLRNTTVKRLCKHATVRGEHAAEPAARGLGLGRIVGSVLGSDLRLN
;
A
#
# COMPACT_ATOMS: atom_id res chain seq x y z
N MET A 1 28.83 -23.12 4.73
CA MET A 1 29.01 -22.00 3.78
C MET A 1 28.35 -22.24 2.41
N GLU A 2 27.65 -23.36 2.18
CA GLU A 2 26.94 -23.62 0.91
C GLU A 2 25.44 -23.20 0.88
N ALA A 3 24.88 -22.71 1.99
CA ALA A 3 23.48 -22.28 2.06
C ALA A 3 23.25 -20.78 1.72
N ILE A 4 24.32 -19.98 1.53
CA ILE A 4 24.24 -18.53 1.28
C ILE A 4 24.33 -18.19 -0.22
N VAL A 5 24.68 -19.16 -1.07
CA VAL A 5 24.87 -18.95 -2.53
C VAL A 5 23.57 -19.18 -3.33
N VAL A 6 22.57 -19.84 -2.75
CA VAL A 6 21.31 -20.17 -3.45
C VAL A 6 20.33 -18.99 -3.50
N THR A 7 20.31 -18.12 -2.50
CA THR A 7 19.38 -16.97 -2.45
C THR A 7 19.76 -15.80 -3.36
N ASN A 8 21.05 -15.60 -3.64
CA ASN A 8 21.50 -14.56 -4.58
C ASN A 8 21.43 -14.98 -6.06
N ARG A 9 21.28 -16.28 -6.36
CA ARG A 9 21.09 -16.77 -7.74
C ARG A 9 19.65 -16.58 -8.23
N MET A 10 18.64 -16.74 -7.37
CA MET A 10 17.23 -16.59 -7.74
C MET A 10 16.86 -15.17 -8.17
N VAL A 11 17.38 -14.14 -7.47
CA VAL A 11 17.12 -12.73 -7.83
C VAL A 11 17.70 -12.36 -9.20
N HIS A 12 18.78 -13.03 -9.62
CA HIS A 12 19.42 -12.79 -10.90
C HIS A 12 18.72 -13.50 -12.08
N GLU A 13 18.07 -14.64 -11.84
CA GLU A 13 17.24 -15.34 -12.84
C GLU A 13 15.86 -14.65 -13.02
N GLU A 14 15.26 -14.14 -11.95
CA GLU A 14 13.96 -13.44 -12.00
C GLU A 14 14.04 -12.05 -12.68
N VAL A 15 15.15 -11.33 -12.50
CA VAL A 15 15.43 -10.09 -13.26
C VAL A 15 15.69 -10.40 -14.74
N ALA A 16 16.23 -11.57 -15.06
CA ALA A 16 16.42 -12.01 -16.45
C ALA A 16 15.07 -12.31 -17.14
N GLU A 17 14.09 -12.88 -16.44
CA GLU A 17 12.73 -13.08 -16.98
C GLU A 17 11.96 -11.77 -17.17
N ILE A 18 12.11 -10.80 -16.26
CA ILE A 18 11.58 -9.43 -16.45
C ILE A 18 12.23 -8.75 -17.68
N LEU A 19 13.51 -9.02 -17.93
CA LEU A 19 14.23 -8.55 -19.12
C LEU A 19 13.76 -9.25 -20.41
N VAL A 20 13.31 -10.50 -20.35
CA VAL A 20 12.67 -11.21 -21.48
C VAL A 20 11.34 -10.58 -21.85
N VAL A 21 10.51 -10.22 -20.86
CA VAL A 21 9.25 -9.48 -21.09
C VAL A 21 9.55 -8.09 -21.69
N LEU A 22 10.62 -7.42 -21.24
CA LEU A 22 11.08 -6.15 -21.84
C LEU A 22 11.57 -6.33 -23.28
N ALA A 23 12.16 -7.47 -23.63
CA ALA A 23 12.59 -7.78 -24.99
C ALA A 23 11.39 -8.01 -25.93
N GLU A 24 10.31 -8.63 -25.46
CA GLU A 24 9.06 -8.78 -26.23
C GLU A 24 8.31 -7.45 -26.43
N VAL A 25 8.36 -6.54 -25.44
CA VAL A 25 7.75 -5.20 -25.52
C VAL A 25 8.41 -4.31 -26.60
N VAL A 26 9.67 -4.57 -26.95
CA VAL A 26 10.42 -3.78 -27.96
C VAL A 26 10.06 -4.18 -29.40
N ASP A 27 9.56 -5.39 -29.65
CA ASP A 27 9.35 -5.91 -31.02
C ASP A 27 7.92 -5.72 -31.56
N ILE A 28 6.94 -5.32 -30.74
CA ILE A 28 5.53 -5.17 -31.16
C ILE A 28 5.18 -3.69 -31.34
N LYS A 29 5.69 -3.10 -32.42
CA LYS A 29 5.24 -1.81 -32.95
C LYS A 29 4.44 -1.95 -34.26
N LYS A 30 3.62 -2.99 -34.37
CA LYS A 30 2.63 -3.14 -35.46
C LYS A 30 1.28 -3.62 -34.92
N ASN A 31 0.28 -2.75 -35.07
CA ASN A 31 -1.16 -2.92 -34.82
C ASN A 31 -1.68 -2.97 -33.38
N ILE A 32 -2.06 -1.80 -32.85
CA ILE A 32 -3.01 -1.70 -31.73
C ILE A 32 -4.08 -0.68 -32.09
N ASN A 33 -5.28 -1.16 -32.43
CA ASN A 33 -6.50 -0.36 -32.43
C ASN A 33 -7.72 -1.28 -32.32
N SER A 34 -8.07 -1.71 -31.11
CA SER A 34 -9.45 -2.12 -30.79
C SER A 34 -9.72 -1.98 -29.30
N LYS A 35 -10.57 -1.02 -28.92
CA LYS A 35 -11.19 -0.98 -27.59
C LYS A 35 -12.46 -1.83 -27.63
N PRO A 36 -12.80 -2.61 -26.58
CA PRO A 36 -14.02 -3.40 -26.57
C PRO A 36 -15.27 -2.52 -26.67
N SER A 37 -16.22 -2.94 -27.49
CA SER A 37 -17.50 -2.25 -27.73
C SER A 37 -18.61 -2.83 -26.88
N CYS A 38 -19.41 -1.97 -26.25
CA CYS A 38 -20.53 -2.37 -25.41
C CYS A 38 -21.57 -3.17 -26.21
N GLN A 39 -21.84 -4.42 -25.86
CA GLN A 39 -22.73 -5.29 -26.64
C GLN A 39 -24.20 -4.85 -26.70
N ILE A 40 -24.65 -3.97 -25.80
CA ILE A 40 -26.03 -3.42 -25.83
C ILE A 40 -26.14 -2.17 -26.72
N TYR A 41 -25.10 -1.34 -26.77
CA TYR A 41 -25.15 -0.05 -27.48
C TYR A 41 -24.14 0.09 -28.63
N GLY A 42 -23.31 -0.93 -28.87
CA GLY A 42 -22.26 -0.95 -29.91
C GLY A 42 -21.15 0.09 -29.72
N LYS A 43 -21.09 0.78 -28.57
CA LYS A 43 -20.16 1.90 -28.35
C LYS A 43 -18.87 1.45 -27.66
N PRO A 44 -17.68 1.75 -28.19
CA PRO A 44 -16.41 1.54 -27.51
C PRO A 44 -16.38 2.25 -26.15
N GLY A 45 -16.06 1.54 -25.06
CA GLY A 45 -15.90 2.11 -23.71
C GLY A 45 -17.18 2.45 -22.92
N HIS A 46 -18.35 1.88 -23.26
CA HIS A 46 -19.62 2.24 -22.62
C HIS A 46 -20.10 1.26 -21.52
N VAL A 47 -20.41 1.76 -20.30
CA VAL A 47 -20.93 0.96 -19.15
C VAL A 47 -22.40 1.26 -18.85
N ILE A 48 -23.15 0.25 -18.41
CA ILE A 48 -24.60 0.29 -18.13
C ILE A 48 -24.85 -0.05 -16.66
N LEU A 49 -25.56 0.84 -15.94
CA LEU A 49 -25.84 0.77 -14.50
C LEU A 49 -26.75 -0.40 -14.05
N LYS A 50 -27.37 -1.12 -14.99
CA LYS A 50 -28.22 -2.30 -14.76
C LYS A 50 -28.07 -3.27 -15.92
N CYS A 51 -27.02 -4.11 -15.89
CA CYS A 51 -26.81 -5.07 -16.97
C CYS A 51 -26.25 -6.41 -16.46
N PHE A 52 -27.05 -7.13 -15.68
CA PHE A 52 -26.75 -8.50 -15.23
C PHE A 52 -26.98 -9.57 -16.33
N LYS A 53 -26.95 -9.17 -17.61
CA LYS A 53 -27.29 -10.00 -18.78
C LYS A 53 -26.30 -9.84 -19.94
N ARG A 54 -25.13 -9.26 -19.68
CA ARG A 54 -24.12 -8.93 -20.70
C ARG A 54 -23.58 -10.15 -21.45
N PHE A 55 -23.73 -11.35 -20.88
CA PHE A 55 -23.29 -12.61 -21.49
C PHE A 55 -24.40 -13.67 -21.58
N ASP A 56 -25.67 -13.26 -21.51
CA ASP A 56 -26.81 -14.14 -21.81
C ASP A 56 -27.10 -14.06 -23.31
N VAL A 57 -26.61 -15.04 -24.08
CA VAL A 57 -26.84 -15.12 -25.54
C VAL A 57 -28.32 -15.17 -25.94
N ASN A 58 -29.22 -15.41 -24.99
CA ASN A 58 -30.66 -15.45 -25.21
C ASN A 58 -31.36 -14.12 -24.86
N PHE A 59 -30.63 -13.11 -24.37
CA PHE A 59 -31.20 -11.84 -23.98
C PHE A 59 -31.35 -10.89 -25.18
N LEU A 60 -32.58 -10.77 -25.69
CA LEU A 60 -32.92 -9.81 -26.73
C LEU A 60 -33.22 -8.43 -26.09
N GLY A 61 -32.34 -7.46 -26.33
CA GLY A 61 -32.51 -6.09 -25.85
C GLY A 61 -33.70 -5.35 -26.48
N PRO A 62 -34.09 -4.16 -25.95
CA PRO A 62 -35.32 -3.43 -26.30
C PRO A 62 -35.33 -2.78 -27.70
N TYR A 63 -34.34 -3.05 -28.56
CA TYR A 63 -34.20 -2.46 -29.90
C TYR A 63 -34.11 -3.52 -31.03
N SER A 64 -34.57 -4.75 -30.79
CA SER A 64 -34.48 -5.84 -31.75
C SER A 64 -35.48 -5.79 -32.92
N ASP A 65 -36.31 -4.75 -33.03
CA ASP A 65 -37.21 -4.56 -34.18
C ASP A 65 -36.82 -3.33 -35.01
N ALA A 66 -35.81 -3.49 -35.87
CA ALA A 66 -35.65 -2.67 -37.07
C ALA A 66 -34.81 -3.40 -38.13
N GLY A 67 -35.51 -4.08 -39.06
CA GLY A 67 -35.12 -4.24 -40.47
C GLY A 67 -33.74 -4.79 -40.80
N SER A 68 -33.69 -6.06 -41.19
CA SER A 68 -32.56 -6.70 -41.85
C SER A 68 -32.12 -5.99 -43.14
N SER A 69 -30.81 -5.87 -43.34
CA SER A 69 -30.22 -6.02 -44.67
C SER A 69 -28.88 -6.74 -44.56
N ASN A 70 -28.85 -7.91 -45.20
CA ASN A 70 -27.78 -8.90 -45.24
C ASN A 70 -26.41 -8.33 -45.64
N VAL A 71 -25.35 -8.73 -44.93
CA VAL A 71 -24.07 -9.03 -45.56
C VAL A 71 -23.57 -10.37 -45.00
N SER A 72 -23.44 -11.32 -45.92
CA SER A 72 -23.10 -12.72 -45.72
C SER A 72 -21.68 -12.92 -45.20
N VAL A 73 -21.56 -13.81 -44.21
CA VAL A 73 -20.33 -14.45 -43.77
C VAL A 73 -19.93 -15.50 -44.81
N SER A 74 -18.75 -15.37 -45.41
CA SER A 74 -18.12 -16.46 -46.16
C SER A 74 -17.05 -17.13 -45.31
N ASN A 75 -17.35 -18.38 -44.92
CA ASN A 75 -16.39 -19.36 -44.45
C ASN A 75 -15.42 -19.73 -45.58
N THR A 76 -14.13 -19.79 -45.29
CA THR A 76 -13.21 -20.72 -45.98
C THR A 76 -12.19 -21.29 -45.00
N GLN A 77 -12.27 -22.61 -44.82
CA GLN A 77 -11.25 -23.48 -44.26
C GLN A 77 -10.30 -23.94 -45.38
N ALA A 78 -9.09 -24.33 -44.94
CA ALA A 78 -8.23 -25.42 -45.45
C ALA A 78 -7.11 -25.14 -46.49
N ASN A 79 -5.90 -25.51 -46.03
CA ASN A 79 -4.91 -26.44 -46.61
C ASN A 79 -3.82 -26.02 -47.64
N ILE A 80 -2.57 -26.05 -47.13
CA ILE A 80 -1.41 -26.93 -47.48
C ILE A 80 -0.75 -26.88 -48.90
N SER A 81 0.56 -26.55 -48.87
CA SER A 81 1.75 -27.13 -49.56
C SER A 81 2.39 -26.57 -50.87
N THR A 82 3.73 -26.40 -50.76
CA THR A 82 4.86 -26.66 -51.72
C THR A 82 4.99 -25.83 -53.02
N GLY A 83 6.17 -25.34 -53.46
CA GLY A 83 7.55 -25.36 -52.94
C GLY A 83 8.59 -24.71 -53.91
N LEU A 84 9.82 -24.51 -53.38
CA LEU A 84 11.18 -24.43 -54.00
C LEU A 84 11.47 -23.27 -54.98
N ASN A 85 12.63 -22.59 -55.08
CA ASN A 85 14.02 -22.64 -54.54
C ASN A 85 14.62 -21.21 -54.81
N ALA A 86 15.65 -20.65 -54.16
CA ALA A 86 16.99 -21.17 -53.91
C ALA A 86 17.77 -20.29 -52.90
N GLY A 87 18.73 -20.89 -52.16
CA GLY A 87 19.88 -20.18 -51.57
C GLY A 87 20.24 -20.52 -50.11
N VAL A 88 20.72 -21.75 -49.85
CA VAL A 88 21.41 -22.20 -48.61
C VAL A 88 22.94 -22.07 -48.83
N PRO A 89 23.80 -21.93 -47.80
CA PRO A 89 24.33 -23.08 -47.01
C PRO A 89 24.52 -22.72 -45.51
N SER A 90 24.73 -23.59 -44.53
CA SER A 90 24.60 -25.04 -44.29
C SER A 90 24.87 -25.21 -42.78
N VAL A 91 24.25 -26.22 -42.18
CA VAL A 91 24.25 -26.56 -40.75
C VAL A 91 25.62 -27.05 -40.26
N ASP A 92 25.97 -26.74 -38.99
CA ASP A 92 26.71 -27.68 -38.14
C ASP A 92 25.88 -27.94 -36.86
N GLY A 93 25.81 -29.22 -36.49
CA GLY A 93 24.99 -29.78 -35.44
C GLY A 93 25.81 -30.69 -34.55
N ASN A 94 26.52 -30.11 -33.59
CA ASN A 94 27.13 -30.84 -32.48
C ASN A 94 26.99 -30.04 -31.17
N TRP A 95 26.68 -30.77 -30.09
CA TRP A 95 26.73 -30.26 -28.72
C TRP A 95 28.12 -30.51 -28.13
N TYR A 96 28.70 -29.51 -27.45
CA TYR A 96 29.70 -29.73 -26.39
C TYR A 96 29.57 -28.64 -25.31
N PHE A 97 29.56 -29.07 -24.05
CA PHE A 97 29.93 -28.28 -22.87
C PHE A 97 31.46 -28.31 -22.73
N ASP A 98 32.11 -27.20 -22.34
CA ASP A 98 33.11 -27.11 -21.26
C ASP A 98 33.78 -25.72 -21.25
N SER A 99 34.20 -25.36 -20.04
CA SER A 99 35.09 -24.32 -19.54
C SER A 99 36.21 -23.82 -20.44
N GLY A 100 36.71 -22.63 -20.08
CA GLY A 100 38.06 -22.23 -20.46
C GLY A 100 38.14 -20.85 -21.06
N ASP A 101 38.43 -19.88 -20.19
CA ASP A 101 39.10 -18.63 -20.50
C ASP A 101 40.24 -18.82 -21.52
N THR A 102 40.41 -17.89 -22.47
CA THR A 102 41.70 -17.49 -23.08
C THR A 102 41.49 -16.49 -24.23
N ASN A 103 41.90 -15.22 -24.08
CA ASN A 103 43.21 -14.74 -24.58
C ASN A 103 43.36 -13.22 -24.88
N HIS A 104 44.49 -12.70 -24.37
CA HIS A 104 45.35 -11.57 -24.79
C HIS A 104 44.97 -10.11 -24.46
N VAL A 105 45.85 -9.44 -23.69
CA VAL A 105 45.93 -7.97 -23.52
C VAL A 105 47.22 -7.45 -24.13
N THR A 106 47.13 -6.32 -24.83
CA THR A 106 48.21 -5.68 -25.59
C THR A 106 48.51 -4.30 -25.01
N ALA A 107 49.71 -3.76 -25.28
CA ALA A 107 50.17 -2.47 -24.77
C ALA A 107 49.66 -1.25 -25.57
N TYR A 108 48.75 -1.44 -26.53
CA TYR A 108 48.23 -0.37 -27.39
C TYR A 108 46.79 0.00 -26.99
N MET A 109 46.50 1.30 -26.84
CA MET A 109 45.24 1.88 -26.34
C MET A 109 43.99 1.50 -27.16
N GLU A 110 44.19 0.96 -28.36
CA GLU A 110 43.19 0.45 -29.30
C GLU A 110 42.69 -0.97 -28.93
N ASN A 111 43.31 -1.61 -27.93
CA ASN A 111 42.97 -2.94 -27.43
C ASN A 111 42.37 -2.96 -26.02
N LEU A 112 42.08 -1.79 -25.44
CA LEU A 112 41.01 -1.72 -24.45
C LEU A 112 39.73 -2.07 -25.19
N THR A 113 38.90 -2.98 -24.68
CA THR A 113 37.49 -2.89 -25.05
C THR A 113 36.97 -1.61 -24.43
N LEU A 114 37.07 -0.49 -25.16
CA LEU A 114 36.18 0.66 -25.01
C LEU A 114 34.76 0.28 -25.47
N LYS A 115 34.29 -0.92 -25.11
CA LYS A 115 32.93 -1.02 -24.61
C LYS A 115 32.93 -0.38 -23.22
N SER A 116 33.25 0.92 -23.15
CA SER A 116 32.19 1.78 -22.69
C SER A 116 31.04 1.51 -23.64
N ALA A 117 30.23 0.50 -23.33
CA ALA A 117 28.86 0.62 -23.74
C ALA A 117 28.47 1.97 -23.15
N ASP A 118 28.07 2.91 -24.02
CA ASP A 118 27.11 3.89 -23.56
C ASP A 118 26.12 3.07 -22.76
N TYR A 119 25.94 3.45 -21.51
CA TYR A 119 25.03 2.72 -20.69
C TYR A 119 23.64 2.94 -21.33
N LEU A 120 23.22 1.97 -22.16
CA LEU A 120 21.98 2.01 -22.95
C LEU A 120 20.76 1.68 -22.08
N GLY A 121 20.99 1.31 -20.83
CA GLY A 121 19.93 1.23 -19.84
C GLY A 121 19.34 2.63 -19.62
N GLN A 122 18.04 2.68 -19.36
CA GLN A 122 17.36 3.94 -19.06
C GLN A 122 17.58 4.42 -17.62
N GLU A 123 18.35 3.67 -16.83
CA GLU A 123 18.63 3.99 -15.44
C GLU A 123 19.42 5.30 -15.36
N ARG A 124 18.87 6.25 -14.61
CA ARG A 124 19.52 7.52 -14.30
C ARG A 124 19.89 7.54 -12.83
N LEU A 125 21.05 8.09 -12.56
CA LEU A 125 21.60 8.24 -11.23
C LEU A 125 21.01 9.51 -10.62
N VAL A 126 20.03 9.38 -9.73
CA VAL A 126 19.40 10.53 -9.10
C VAL A 126 20.27 11.03 -7.95
N VAL A 127 20.65 12.30 -7.99
CA VAL A 127 21.40 12.99 -6.95
C VAL A 127 20.41 13.57 -5.93
N GLY A 128 20.77 13.60 -4.65
CA GLY A 128 19.90 14.00 -3.53
C GLY A 128 19.27 15.41 -3.58
N ASN A 129 19.51 16.19 -4.64
CA ASN A 129 18.79 17.43 -4.94
C ASN A 129 17.67 17.26 -5.98
N GLY A 130 17.33 16.02 -6.35
CA GLY A 130 16.30 15.68 -7.35
C GLY A 130 16.79 15.67 -8.80
N SER A 131 18.08 15.95 -9.05
CA SER A 131 18.65 15.95 -10.40
C SER A 131 18.99 14.53 -10.84
N SER A 132 18.58 14.14 -12.05
CA SER A 132 18.97 12.85 -12.63
C SER A 132 20.20 13.00 -13.51
N LEU A 133 21.28 12.30 -13.19
CA LEU A 133 22.48 12.21 -14.03
C LEU A 133 22.39 10.97 -14.93
N PRO A 134 22.70 11.09 -16.22
CA PRO A 134 22.83 9.92 -17.08
C PRO A 134 24.04 9.09 -16.63
N ILE A 135 23.85 7.79 -16.47
CA ILE A 135 25.00 6.88 -16.43
C ILE A 135 25.57 6.90 -17.84
N VAL A 136 26.80 7.36 -17.97
CA VAL A 136 27.36 7.61 -19.30
C VAL A 136 28.12 6.38 -19.80
N LYS A 137 28.82 5.66 -18.91
CA LYS A 137 29.71 4.53 -19.28
C LYS A 137 29.86 3.51 -18.14
N LYS A 138 29.90 2.21 -18.49
CA LYS A 138 30.39 1.11 -17.64
C LYS A 138 31.68 0.56 -18.25
N ILE A 139 32.70 0.25 -17.45
CA ILE A 139 34.00 -0.23 -17.92
C ILE A 139 34.40 -1.46 -17.12
N ASP A 140 34.81 -2.52 -17.82
CA ASP A 140 35.42 -3.72 -17.25
C ASP A 140 36.87 -3.84 -17.75
N ILE A 141 37.80 -4.28 -16.89
CA ILE A 141 39.25 -4.26 -17.18
C ILE A 141 39.78 -5.70 -17.15
N ASN A 142 39.84 -6.32 -18.32
CA ASN A 142 40.45 -7.63 -18.50
C ASN A 142 41.96 -7.57 -18.25
N ASN A 143 42.52 -8.64 -17.67
CA ASN A 143 43.93 -8.77 -17.32
C ASN A 143 44.49 -7.66 -16.42
N ALA A 144 43.64 -7.06 -15.57
CA ALA A 144 43.98 -6.00 -14.62
C ALA A 144 45.29 -6.25 -13.87
N PHE A 145 45.55 -7.49 -13.44
CA PHE A 145 46.76 -7.83 -12.70
C PHE A 145 48.06 -7.76 -13.53
N LEU A 146 47.99 -7.99 -14.85
CA LEU A 146 49.14 -7.87 -15.76
C LEU A 146 49.65 -6.43 -15.91
N HIS A 147 48.85 -5.46 -15.49
CA HIS A 147 49.25 -4.06 -15.51
C HIS A 147 49.93 -3.60 -14.22
N GLY A 148 49.89 -4.41 -13.16
CA GLY A 148 50.58 -4.13 -11.90
C GLY A 148 52.09 -4.14 -12.06
N ASP A 149 52.76 -3.09 -11.59
CA ASP A 149 54.23 -3.02 -11.59
C ASP A 149 54.78 -3.82 -10.39
N LEU A 150 55.76 -4.70 -10.63
CA LEU A 150 56.47 -5.41 -9.57
C LEU A 150 57.64 -4.55 -9.10
N TYR A 151 57.73 -4.33 -7.80
CA TYR A 151 58.83 -3.57 -7.19
C TYR A 151 60.01 -4.46 -6.79
N GLU A 152 59.83 -5.78 -6.87
CA GLU A 152 60.82 -6.79 -6.54
C GLU A 152 61.17 -7.59 -7.80
N GLU A 153 62.42 -8.03 -7.92
CA GLU A 153 62.82 -8.88 -9.03
C GLU A 153 62.37 -10.32 -8.80
N VAL A 154 61.37 -10.75 -9.57
CA VAL A 154 60.86 -12.12 -9.54
C VAL A 154 61.31 -12.85 -10.79
N TYR A 155 61.94 -14.01 -10.62
CA TYR A 155 62.36 -14.88 -11.71
C TYR A 155 61.52 -16.17 -11.70
N MET A 156 61.26 -16.74 -12.86
CA MET A 156 60.63 -18.06 -12.99
C MET A 156 61.42 -18.95 -13.93
N THR A 157 61.38 -20.25 -13.69
CA THR A 157 61.83 -21.23 -14.68
C THR A 157 61.06 -21.06 -15.98
N GLN A 158 61.71 -21.35 -17.11
CA GLN A 158 61.07 -21.24 -18.42
C GLN A 158 59.78 -22.10 -18.47
N PRO A 159 58.65 -21.57 -18.97
CA PRO A 159 57.41 -22.31 -19.05
C PRO A 159 57.54 -23.54 -19.96
N VAL A 160 56.86 -24.62 -19.59
CA VAL A 160 56.79 -25.84 -20.42
C VAL A 160 56.23 -25.48 -21.80
N GLY A 161 56.97 -25.83 -22.87
CA GLY A 161 56.64 -25.45 -24.25
C GLY A 161 57.34 -24.20 -24.78
N PHE A 162 58.01 -23.42 -23.92
CA PHE A 162 58.77 -22.22 -24.27
C PHE A 162 60.24 -22.28 -23.80
N VAL A 163 60.70 -23.47 -23.41
CA VAL A 163 62.10 -23.70 -23.04
C VAL A 163 62.97 -23.56 -24.29
N ASP A 164 63.89 -22.59 -24.28
CA ASP A 164 64.86 -22.42 -25.33
C ASP A 164 65.74 -23.68 -25.42
N PRO A 165 65.72 -24.42 -26.56
CA PRO A 165 66.52 -25.62 -26.73
C PRO A 165 68.03 -25.37 -26.60
N GLN A 166 68.49 -24.15 -26.92
CA GLN A 166 69.91 -23.78 -26.80
C GLN A 166 70.27 -23.35 -25.37
N ASN A 167 69.30 -22.92 -24.57
CA ASN A 167 69.52 -22.37 -23.23
C ASN A 167 68.52 -22.95 -22.22
N PRO A 168 68.51 -24.27 -21.95
CA PRO A 168 67.46 -24.90 -21.13
C PRO A 168 67.49 -24.46 -19.65
N ASN A 169 68.63 -23.96 -19.16
CA ASN A 169 68.84 -23.61 -17.75
C ASN A 169 68.63 -22.12 -17.44
N VAL A 170 68.28 -21.28 -18.42
CA VAL A 170 67.99 -19.87 -18.12
C VAL A 170 66.60 -19.71 -17.50
N VAL A 171 66.38 -18.59 -16.79
CA VAL A 171 65.13 -18.25 -16.11
C VAL A 171 64.56 -16.94 -16.67
N CYS A 172 63.25 -16.81 -16.71
CA CYS A 172 62.55 -15.60 -17.15
C CYS A 172 62.42 -14.62 -15.99
N LYS A 173 62.82 -13.36 -16.19
CA LYS A 173 62.55 -12.27 -15.24
C LYS A 173 61.18 -11.65 -15.51
N PHE A 174 60.33 -11.55 -14.50
CA PHE A 174 59.06 -10.84 -14.63
C PHE A 174 59.25 -9.33 -14.66
N THR A 175 58.69 -8.68 -15.67
CA THR A 175 58.65 -7.22 -15.80
C THR A 175 57.32 -6.61 -15.33
N LYS A 176 56.26 -7.44 -15.22
CA LYS A 176 54.92 -7.11 -14.72
C LYS A 176 54.39 -8.25 -13.85
N ALA A 177 53.41 -7.96 -13.01
CA ALA A 177 52.77 -8.99 -12.20
C ALA A 177 52.01 -10.00 -13.08
N LEU A 178 52.08 -11.30 -12.76
CA LEU A 178 51.35 -12.37 -13.43
C LEU A 178 50.21 -12.89 -12.54
N TYR A 179 49.14 -13.41 -13.14
CA TYR A 179 48.10 -14.15 -12.42
C TYR A 179 48.70 -15.29 -11.59
N GLY A 180 48.23 -15.44 -10.34
CA GLY A 180 48.73 -16.45 -9.40
C GLY A 180 49.87 -15.99 -8.48
N LEU A 181 50.55 -14.87 -8.77
CA LEU A 181 51.50 -14.29 -7.81
C LEU A 181 50.76 -13.69 -6.62
N ARG A 182 51.17 -14.02 -5.38
CA ARG A 182 50.61 -13.43 -4.14
C ARG A 182 50.57 -11.91 -4.15
N HIS A 183 51.52 -11.27 -4.83
CA HIS A 183 51.66 -9.81 -4.86
C HIS A 183 50.87 -9.14 -6.01
N ALA A 184 50.33 -9.89 -6.98
CA ALA A 184 49.70 -9.33 -8.18
C ALA A 184 48.46 -8.46 -7.90
N PRO A 185 47.52 -8.83 -6.99
CA PRO A 185 46.38 -7.98 -6.67
C PRO A 185 46.81 -6.64 -6.05
N ARG A 186 47.85 -6.65 -5.21
CA ARG A 186 48.37 -5.46 -4.54
C ARG A 186 49.10 -4.53 -5.51
N ALA A 187 49.89 -5.09 -6.44
CA ALA A 187 50.59 -4.33 -7.47
C ALA A 187 49.61 -3.58 -8.38
N TRP A 188 48.54 -4.26 -8.83
CA TRP A 188 47.48 -3.62 -9.61
C TRP A 188 46.73 -2.55 -8.81
N PHE A 189 46.30 -2.86 -7.59
CA PHE A 189 45.60 -1.89 -6.74
C PHE A 189 46.42 -0.62 -6.52
N THR A 190 47.74 -0.76 -6.30
CA THR A 190 48.63 0.39 -6.10
C THR A 190 48.68 1.28 -7.34
N LYS A 191 48.78 0.68 -8.54
CA LYS A 191 48.80 1.42 -9.80
C LYS A 191 47.47 2.13 -10.08
N LEU A 192 46.35 1.42 -9.92
CA LEU A 192 45.02 2.00 -10.07
C LEU A 192 44.79 3.13 -9.07
N LYS A 193 45.13 2.92 -7.79
CA LYS A 193 45.06 3.95 -6.76
C LYS A 193 45.84 5.20 -7.14
N ASN A 194 47.09 5.05 -7.59
CA ASN A 194 47.92 6.18 -7.98
C ASN A 194 47.34 6.92 -9.18
N PHE A 195 46.82 6.20 -10.18
CA PHE A 195 46.12 6.79 -11.31
C PHE A 195 44.86 7.56 -10.89
N LEU A 196 44.02 6.97 -10.03
CA LEU A 196 42.81 7.62 -9.50
C LEU A 196 43.14 8.90 -8.71
N LEU A 197 44.23 8.90 -7.94
CA LEU A 197 44.72 10.08 -7.23
C LEU A 197 45.19 11.18 -8.20
N ILE A 198 45.86 10.81 -9.31
CA ILE A 198 46.30 11.75 -10.35
C ILE A 198 45.10 12.45 -11.01
N ILE A 199 44.02 11.72 -11.30
CA ILE A 199 42.78 12.30 -11.87
C ILE A 199 41.87 12.95 -10.82
N ARG A 200 42.39 13.24 -9.61
CA ARG A 200 41.69 13.86 -8.47
C ARG A 200 40.43 13.11 -8.00
N MET A 201 40.33 11.81 -8.26
CA MET A 201 39.32 10.95 -7.67
C MET A 201 39.76 10.46 -6.29
N SER A 202 38.83 10.40 -5.34
CA SER A 202 39.15 10.02 -3.96
C SER A 202 38.92 8.53 -3.73
N VAL A 203 39.87 7.89 -3.06
CA VAL A 203 39.82 6.47 -2.65
C VAL A 203 39.22 6.25 -1.25
N ARG A 204 38.57 7.28 -0.68
CA ARG A 204 37.95 7.23 0.64
C ARG A 204 36.46 6.94 0.50
N SER A 205 35.95 5.99 1.27
CA SER A 205 34.52 5.69 1.35
C SER A 205 33.72 6.90 1.84
N THR A 206 32.45 6.94 1.50
CA THR A 206 31.48 7.88 2.08
C THR A 206 30.73 7.16 3.19
N GLY A 207 30.84 7.65 4.41
CA GLY A 207 29.98 7.23 5.51
C GLY A 207 28.71 8.06 5.51
N GLY A 208 27.60 7.47 5.93
CA GLY A 208 26.34 8.16 6.05
C GLY A 208 25.40 7.47 7.02
N HIS A 209 24.52 8.26 7.62
CA HIS A 209 23.54 7.80 8.58
C HIS A 209 22.34 8.74 8.61
N CYS A 210 21.25 8.27 9.19
CA CYS A 210 20.02 9.01 9.44
C CYS A 210 19.52 8.64 10.84
N LEU A 211 19.23 9.64 11.67
CA LEU A 211 18.73 9.46 13.02
C LEU A 211 17.26 9.87 13.09
N PHE A 212 16.45 9.00 13.70
CA PHE A 212 15.02 9.18 13.83
C PHE A 212 14.64 9.41 15.30
N LEU A 213 13.64 10.26 15.53
CA LEU A 213 12.92 10.37 16.79
C LEU A 213 11.46 9.96 16.56
N GLY A 214 11.09 8.78 17.04
CA GLY A 214 9.88 8.10 16.57
C GLY A 214 9.99 7.81 15.07
N GLN A 215 9.00 8.21 14.28
CA GLN A 215 8.98 8.05 12.82
C GLN A 215 9.59 9.26 12.08
N ASN A 216 10.09 10.27 12.78
CA ASN A 216 10.56 11.51 12.16
C ASN A 216 12.07 11.48 11.98
N LEU A 217 12.55 11.65 10.74
CA LEU A 217 13.97 11.90 10.47
C LEU A 217 14.35 13.30 11.00
N ILE A 218 15.26 13.35 11.97
CA ILE A 218 15.66 14.60 12.64
C ILE A 218 17.06 15.07 12.26
N THR A 219 17.97 14.15 11.94
CA THR A 219 19.31 14.50 11.45
C THR A 219 19.84 13.40 10.53
N TRP A 220 20.70 13.78 9.60
CA TRP A 220 21.35 12.88 8.65
C TRP A 220 22.75 13.40 8.30
N SER A 221 23.60 12.48 7.86
CA SER A 221 24.98 12.78 7.46
C SER A 221 25.33 12.00 6.20
N SER A 222 26.09 12.66 5.32
CA SER A 222 26.79 12.05 4.18
C SER A 222 28.15 12.71 4.09
N LYS A 223 29.20 12.02 4.56
CA LYS A 223 30.53 12.58 4.67
C LYS A 223 31.56 11.57 4.17
N LYS A 224 32.52 12.07 3.40
CA LYS A 224 33.70 11.29 3.06
C LYS A 224 34.48 10.97 4.33
N GLN A 225 34.82 9.70 4.54
CA GLN A 225 35.57 9.24 5.69
C GLN A 225 36.94 9.92 5.74
N ARG A 226 37.44 10.17 6.96
CA ARG A 226 38.73 10.88 7.17
C ARG A 226 39.92 10.05 6.68
N VAL A 227 39.82 8.73 6.86
CA VAL A 227 40.84 7.73 6.52
C VAL A 227 40.30 6.74 5.49
N VAL A 228 41.23 6.07 4.79
CA VAL A 228 40.89 5.04 3.80
C VAL A 228 40.63 3.72 4.53
N SER A 229 39.45 3.16 4.35
CA SER A 229 39.07 1.84 4.87
C SER A 229 39.67 0.73 4.01
N LYS A 230 40.16 -0.35 4.65
CA LYS A 230 40.75 -1.50 3.96
C LYS A 230 39.72 -2.61 3.69
N SER A 231 38.53 -2.52 4.28
CA SER A 231 37.40 -3.42 4.04
C SER A 231 36.05 -2.69 4.14
N SER A 232 34.98 -3.29 3.62
CA SER A 232 33.60 -2.79 3.78
C SER A 232 33.18 -2.76 5.24
N ALA A 233 33.47 -3.83 6.00
CA ALA A 233 33.21 -3.90 7.44
C ALA A 233 33.90 -2.77 8.20
N GLU A 234 35.15 -2.42 7.85
CA GLU A 234 35.86 -1.30 8.46
C GLU A 234 35.20 0.05 8.15
N SER A 235 34.78 0.28 6.90
CA SER A 235 34.07 1.52 6.56
C SER A 235 32.71 1.64 7.23
N GLU A 236 31.98 0.53 7.37
CA GLU A 236 30.68 0.53 8.02
C GLU A 236 30.81 0.69 9.54
N TYR A 237 31.80 0.04 10.18
CA TYR A 237 32.03 0.21 11.61
C TYR A 237 32.42 1.65 11.97
N ARG A 238 33.22 2.32 11.14
CA ARG A 238 33.49 3.76 11.31
C ARG A 238 32.24 4.62 11.23
N SER A 239 31.32 4.25 10.34
CA SER A 239 30.03 4.95 10.23
C SER A 239 29.15 4.66 11.45
N LEU A 240 29.21 3.45 12.01
CA LEU A 240 28.56 3.07 13.26
C LEU A 240 29.08 3.90 14.45
N ASP A 241 30.39 4.12 14.54
CA ASP A 241 31.01 4.96 15.58
C ASP A 241 30.57 6.43 15.51
N ASP A 242 30.62 7.03 14.32
CA ASP A 242 30.11 8.38 14.07
C ASP A 242 28.62 8.50 14.49
N THR A 243 27.82 7.49 14.12
CA THR A 243 26.38 7.43 14.44
C THR A 243 26.13 7.29 15.94
N ALA A 244 26.89 6.44 16.62
CA ALA A 244 26.81 6.24 18.07
C ALA A 244 27.12 7.54 18.82
N SER A 245 28.11 8.29 18.36
CA SER A 245 28.47 9.60 18.93
C SER A 245 27.32 10.60 18.81
N ASP A 246 26.70 10.72 17.62
CA ASP A 246 25.58 11.64 17.38
C ASP A 246 24.34 11.27 18.21
N ILE A 247 24.05 9.98 18.38
CA ILE A 247 22.93 9.51 19.23
C ILE A 247 23.16 9.86 20.70
N LEU A 248 24.37 9.63 21.22
CA LEU A 248 24.69 9.93 22.61
C LEU A 248 24.61 11.43 22.90
N TRP A 249 25.09 12.26 21.98
CA TRP A 249 24.92 13.71 22.06
C TRP A 249 23.44 14.10 22.08
N LEU A 250 22.63 13.56 21.16
CA LEU A 250 21.20 13.86 21.10
C LEU A 250 20.46 13.40 22.37
N LYS A 251 20.81 12.23 22.90
CA LYS A 251 20.26 11.73 24.16
C LYS A 251 20.54 12.68 25.32
N SER A 252 21.75 13.22 25.42
CA SER A 252 22.11 14.24 26.42
C SER A 252 21.28 15.51 26.24
N LEU A 253 21.15 16.01 25.01
CA LEU A 253 20.36 17.20 24.72
C LEU A 253 18.88 17.02 25.10
N LEU A 254 18.29 15.86 24.77
CA LEU A 254 16.89 15.57 25.12
C LEU A 254 16.70 15.51 26.64
N GLN A 255 17.65 14.93 27.37
CA GLN A 255 17.63 14.91 28.84
C GLN A 255 17.69 16.32 29.43
N GLU A 256 18.52 17.22 28.87
CA GLU A 256 18.58 18.63 29.27
C GLU A 256 17.26 19.37 29.00
N LEU A 257 16.53 18.98 27.94
CA LEU A 257 15.19 19.48 27.62
C LEU A 257 14.06 18.83 28.45
N GLY A 258 14.40 17.97 29.43
CA GLY A 258 13.43 17.26 30.27
C GLY A 258 12.75 16.06 29.59
N ILE A 259 13.24 15.62 28.44
CA ILE A 259 12.72 14.49 27.67
C ILE A 259 13.58 13.25 27.94
N PHE A 260 13.03 12.29 28.68
CA PHE A 260 13.73 11.05 29.05
C PHE A 260 13.38 9.91 28.08
N ILE A 261 14.39 9.37 27.40
CA ILE A 261 14.24 8.17 26.56
C ILE A 261 14.37 6.94 27.46
N SER A 262 13.29 6.18 27.62
CA SER A 262 13.20 5.01 28.51
C SER A 262 13.87 3.74 27.99
N SER A 263 14.07 3.62 26.67
CA SER A 263 14.72 2.48 26.02
C SER A 263 16.09 2.84 25.43
N ALA A 264 16.99 1.86 25.32
CA ALA A 264 18.24 2.04 24.58
C ALA A 264 17.94 2.33 23.09
N PRO A 265 18.51 3.39 22.49
CA PRO A 265 18.40 3.63 21.06
C PRO A 265 19.01 2.48 20.26
N ILE A 266 18.36 2.10 19.15
CA ILE A 266 18.79 1.03 18.26
C ILE A 266 19.48 1.63 17.04
N ILE A 267 20.67 1.14 16.70
CA ILE A 267 21.36 1.41 15.44
C ILE A 267 21.20 0.20 14.52
N TRP A 268 20.70 0.43 13.32
CA TRP A 268 20.48 -0.60 12.31
C TRP A 268 21.66 -0.66 11.32
N CYS A 269 22.22 -1.85 11.10
CA CYS A 269 23.37 -2.07 10.23
C CYS A 269 23.15 -3.30 9.32
N ASP A 270 23.45 -3.17 8.03
CA ASP A 270 23.27 -4.20 7.01
C ASP A 270 24.47 -5.16 6.90
N ASN A 271 25.51 -4.96 7.71
CA ASN A 271 26.67 -5.83 7.74
C ASN A 271 26.73 -6.64 9.03
N MET A 272 26.42 -7.93 8.90
CA MET A 272 26.42 -8.88 10.01
C MET A 272 27.77 -8.95 10.75
N SER A 273 28.89 -8.69 10.06
CA SER A 273 30.21 -8.68 10.69
C SER A 273 30.34 -7.52 11.68
N VAL A 274 29.80 -6.35 11.33
CA VAL A 274 29.77 -5.16 12.18
C VAL A 274 28.87 -5.39 13.40
N VAL A 275 27.68 -5.94 13.20
CA VAL A 275 26.74 -6.29 14.28
C VAL A 275 27.37 -7.28 15.27
N ALA A 276 28.05 -8.32 14.76
CA ALA A 276 28.76 -9.30 15.57
C ALA A 276 29.94 -8.67 16.33
N LEU A 277 30.73 -7.80 15.69
CA LEU A 277 31.85 -7.08 16.31
C LEU A 277 31.40 -6.15 17.44
N ALA A 278 30.26 -5.48 17.29
CA ALA A 278 29.70 -4.59 18.31
C ALA A 278 29.15 -5.36 19.53
N SER A 279 28.65 -6.58 19.31
CA SER A 279 27.97 -7.38 20.34
C SER A 279 28.89 -8.35 21.09
N ASN A 280 30.03 -8.76 20.51
CA ASN A 280 30.88 -9.82 21.05
C ASN A 280 32.07 -9.28 21.86
N PRO A 281 32.13 -9.50 23.20
CA PRO A 281 33.26 -9.06 24.02
C PRO A 281 34.54 -9.91 23.88
N VAL A 282 34.48 -11.08 23.24
CA VAL A 282 35.58 -12.07 23.15
C VAL A 282 36.34 -12.01 21.82
N PHE A 283 35.88 -11.22 20.85
CA PHE A 283 36.46 -11.21 19.50
C PHE A 283 37.77 -10.38 19.42
N ASN A 284 38.92 -11.07 19.36
CA ASN A 284 40.28 -10.53 19.19
C ASN A 284 40.88 -10.97 17.84
N ALA A 285 40.34 -10.51 16.71
CA ALA A 285 40.92 -10.78 15.39
C ALA A 285 41.18 -9.49 14.61
N THR A 286 42.46 -9.08 14.56
CA THR A 286 43.09 -8.23 13.52
C THR A 286 42.31 -7.01 13.00
N THR A 287 41.63 -6.24 13.86
CA THR A 287 41.01 -4.95 13.51
C THR A 287 41.83 -3.74 13.96
N THR A 288 43.16 -3.86 13.99
CA THR A 288 44.10 -2.84 14.53
C THR A 288 43.96 -1.43 13.92
N HIS A 289 43.23 -1.30 12.82
CA HIS A 289 42.98 -0.05 12.11
C HIS A 289 41.71 0.70 12.57
N ILE A 290 40.88 0.11 13.44
CA ILE A 290 39.65 0.70 14.01
C ILE A 290 39.44 0.35 15.50
N ASP A 291 40.46 -0.12 16.21
CA ASP A 291 40.31 -0.63 17.58
C ASP A 291 39.67 0.39 18.55
N ILE A 292 39.99 1.68 18.42
CA ILE A 292 39.41 2.75 19.26
C ILE A 292 37.89 2.84 19.03
N ASP A 293 37.47 2.89 17.78
CA ASP A 293 36.06 2.95 17.35
C ASP A 293 35.29 1.71 17.86
N VAL A 294 35.91 0.53 17.76
CA VAL A 294 35.35 -0.74 18.25
C VAL A 294 35.14 -0.72 19.75
N HIS A 295 36.15 -0.29 20.52
CA HIS A 295 36.07 -0.22 21.97
C HIS A 295 34.99 0.75 22.44
N PHE A 296 34.90 1.94 21.83
CA PHE A 296 33.90 2.94 22.17
C PHE A 296 32.48 2.40 21.99
N VAL A 297 32.13 1.91 20.78
CA VAL A 297 30.77 1.41 20.51
C VAL A 297 30.43 0.23 21.41
N ARG A 298 31.35 -0.72 21.58
CA ARG A 298 31.13 -1.92 22.39
C ARG A 298 30.88 -1.58 23.87
N GLU A 299 31.63 -0.64 24.44
CA GLU A 299 31.40 -0.17 25.81
C GLU A 299 29.96 0.34 26.00
N LYS A 300 29.46 1.11 25.04
CA LYS A 300 28.10 1.67 25.09
C LYS A 300 27.01 0.62 24.89
N VAL A 301 27.26 -0.41 24.07
CA VAL A 301 26.36 -1.56 23.91
C VAL A 301 26.30 -2.38 25.20
N ILE A 302 27.44 -2.70 25.81
CA ILE A 302 27.52 -3.44 27.08
C ILE A 302 26.82 -2.67 28.21
N ALA A 303 27.00 -1.35 28.26
CA ALA A 303 26.32 -0.48 29.23
C ALA A 303 24.81 -0.30 28.96
N LYS A 304 24.25 -0.94 27.91
CA LYS A 304 22.87 -0.77 27.44
C LYS A 304 22.51 0.70 27.17
N HIS A 305 23.50 1.50 26.80
CA HIS A 305 23.27 2.87 26.35
C HIS A 305 22.83 2.93 24.88
N LEU A 306 23.16 1.91 24.10
CA LEU A 306 22.85 1.71 22.69
C LEU A 306 22.62 0.22 22.41
N GLU A 307 21.93 -0.11 21.34
CA GLU A 307 21.81 -1.47 20.80
C GLU A 307 22.14 -1.45 19.30
N VAL A 308 22.79 -2.51 18.79
CA VAL A 308 23.09 -2.65 17.34
C VAL A 308 22.36 -3.86 16.80
N ARG A 309 21.56 -3.69 15.76
CA ARG A 309 20.76 -4.75 15.13
C ARG A 309 20.97 -4.81 13.63
N TYR A 310 20.73 -5.99 13.07
CA TYR A 310 20.79 -6.21 11.62
C TYR A 310 19.56 -5.64 10.91
N ILE A 311 19.75 -4.98 9.77
CA ILE A 311 18.69 -4.62 8.83
C ILE A 311 19.02 -5.15 7.42
N PRO A 312 18.05 -5.71 6.66
CA PRO A 312 18.29 -6.09 5.28
C PRO A 312 18.75 -4.90 4.42
N LEU A 313 19.63 -5.17 3.45
CA LEU A 313 20.18 -4.17 2.52
C LEU A 313 19.08 -3.38 1.78
N GLU A 314 17.98 -4.05 1.43
CA GLU A 314 16.84 -3.48 0.71
C GLU A 314 16.14 -2.36 1.51
N ASP A 315 16.21 -2.44 2.85
CA ASP A 315 15.51 -1.55 3.77
C ASP A 315 16.43 -0.49 4.40
N GLN A 316 17.75 -0.55 4.14
CA GLN A 316 18.76 0.33 4.75
C GLN A 316 18.64 1.79 4.24
N PRO A 317 18.07 2.75 5.02
CA PRO A 317 17.86 4.11 4.53
C PRO A 317 19.16 4.91 4.43
N ALA A 318 20.23 4.49 5.13
CA ALA A 318 21.55 5.08 5.03
C ALA A 318 22.15 5.00 3.62
N ASP A 319 21.65 4.09 2.78
CA ASP A 319 22.08 3.94 1.39
C ASP A 319 21.75 5.15 0.53
N LEU A 320 20.70 5.92 0.87
CA LEU A 320 20.38 7.21 0.23
C LEU A 320 21.56 8.19 0.28
N PHE A 321 22.41 8.07 1.30
CA PHE A 321 23.50 8.99 1.57
C PHE A 321 24.87 8.48 1.12
N THR A 322 24.98 7.18 0.77
CA THR A 322 26.27 6.52 0.58
C THR A 322 26.39 5.81 -0.77
N LYS A 323 25.28 5.41 -1.40
CA LYS A 323 25.29 4.58 -2.62
C LYS A 323 24.58 5.29 -3.78
N PRO A 324 25.02 5.06 -5.03
CA PRO A 324 24.22 5.38 -6.20
C PRO A 324 23.04 4.38 -6.27
N LEU A 325 21.82 4.89 -6.23
CA LEU A 325 20.61 4.07 -6.22
C LEU A 325 19.85 4.16 -7.54
N SER A 326 19.19 3.07 -7.93
CA SER A 326 18.19 3.11 -9.00
C SER A 326 17.01 3.99 -8.57
N ALA A 327 16.28 4.57 -9.53
CA ALA A 327 15.16 5.46 -9.25
C ALA A 327 14.13 4.81 -8.31
N LEU A 328 13.84 3.53 -8.50
CA LEU A 328 12.91 2.76 -7.69
C LEU A 328 13.38 2.61 -6.25
N ARG A 329 14.64 2.18 -6.05
CA ARG A 329 15.21 2.00 -4.71
C ARG A 329 15.34 3.33 -3.96
N PHE A 330 15.67 4.41 -4.66
CA PHE A 330 15.70 5.75 -4.10
C PHE A 330 14.32 6.17 -3.56
N HIS A 331 13.25 6.03 -4.36
CA HIS A 331 11.90 6.42 -3.92
C HIS A 331 11.41 5.58 -2.73
N ASN A 332 11.65 4.27 -2.74
CA ASN A 332 11.28 3.39 -1.63
C ASN A 332 11.95 3.82 -0.32
N LEU A 333 13.27 4.05 -0.34
CA LEU A 333 13.98 4.48 0.86
C LEU A 333 13.58 5.90 1.30
N CYS A 334 13.23 6.80 0.37
CA CYS A 334 12.69 8.12 0.73
C CYS A 334 11.36 8.04 1.49
N VAL A 335 10.48 7.09 1.12
CA VAL A 335 9.24 6.81 1.87
C VAL A 335 9.55 6.30 3.27
N ASN A 336 10.50 5.37 3.39
CA ASN A 336 10.96 4.88 4.70
C ASN A 336 11.50 6.00 5.60
N CYS A 337 11.97 7.10 5.02
CA CYS A 337 12.51 8.26 5.74
C CYS A 337 11.46 9.31 6.14
N SER A 338 10.20 9.18 5.69
CA SER A 338 9.16 10.19 5.94
C SER A 338 7.87 9.53 6.42
N PRO A 339 7.30 9.91 7.58
CA PRO A 339 6.05 9.32 8.07
C PRO A 339 4.90 9.65 7.11
N PRO A 340 3.91 8.75 6.89
CA PRO A 340 2.75 9.02 6.04
C PRO A 340 2.07 10.36 6.36
N ASP A 341 1.63 11.06 5.31
CA ASP A 341 0.92 12.33 5.48
C ASP A 341 -0.38 12.12 6.28
N ASP A 342 -0.74 13.12 7.08
CA ASP A 342 -2.05 13.13 7.75
C ASP A 342 -3.17 13.16 6.70
N PRO A 343 -4.17 12.27 6.79
CA PRO A 343 -5.34 12.29 5.90
C PRO A 343 -6.10 13.63 5.90
N ILE A 344 -5.92 14.46 6.94
CA ILE A 344 -6.51 15.78 7.07
C ILE A 344 -5.41 16.84 6.94
N HIS A 345 -5.37 17.52 5.81
CA HIS A 345 -4.39 18.57 5.53
C HIS A 345 -5.03 19.97 5.53
N CYS A 346 -4.68 20.82 6.48
CA CYS A 346 -5.21 22.18 6.62
C CYS A 346 -4.17 23.23 6.19
N THR A 347 -4.59 24.27 5.46
CA THR A 347 -3.65 25.29 4.95
C THR A 347 -3.35 26.39 5.95
N THR A 348 -4.21 26.60 6.95
CA THR A 348 -4.10 27.73 7.88
C THR A 348 -4.41 27.26 9.30
N GLY A 349 -3.37 26.83 10.02
CA GLY A 349 -3.54 26.13 11.30
C GLY A 349 -4.45 24.92 11.12
N ASN A 350 -5.57 24.88 11.83
CA ASN A 350 -6.57 23.82 11.71
C ASN A 350 -7.75 24.17 10.79
N SER A 351 -7.64 25.20 9.95
CA SER A 351 -8.72 25.68 9.07
C SER A 351 -8.41 25.46 7.59
N ASN A 352 -9.47 25.47 6.77
CA ASN A 352 -9.42 25.23 5.32
C ASN A 352 -8.73 23.89 4.98
N CYS A 353 -9.39 22.81 5.41
CA CYS A 353 -8.83 21.47 5.36
C CYS A 353 -9.28 20.73 4.10
N THR A 354 -8.33 20.01 3.51
CA THR A 354 -8.56 19.02 2.47
C THR A 354 -8.42 17.64 3.10
N ILE A 355 -9.37 16.78 2.79
CA ILE A 355 -9.46 15.44 3.36
C ILE A 355 -9.24 14.40 2.25
N ARG A 356 -8.45 13.37 2.55
CA ARG A 356 -8.20 12.22 1.67
C ARG A 356 -8.37 10.91 2.46
N ASN A 357 -8.57 9.81 1.73
CA ASN A 357 -8.39 8.47 2.30
C ASN A 357 -6.91 8.06 2.19
N SER A 358 -6.53 6.92 2.76
CA SER A 358 -5.13 6.41 2.73
C SER A 358 -4.58 6.20 1.32
N TYR A 359 -5.45 6.10 0.31
CA TYR A 359 -5.10 5.90 -1.10
C TYR A 359 -4.98 7.22 -1.88
N GLY A 360 -5.20 8.35 -1.20
CA GLY A 360 -5.09 9.69 -1.77
C GLY A 360 -6.33 10.21 -2.53
N ALA A 361 -7.34 9.37 -2.79
CA ALA A 361 -8.55 9.78 -3.50
C ALA A 361 -9.79 8.91 -3.20
N PHE A 362 -10.95 9.56 -3.03
CA PHE A 362 -12.25 8.91 -2.90
C PHE A 362 -12.75 8.32 -4.23
N PRO A 363 -13.73 7.38 -4.22
CA PRO A 363 -14.25 6.71 -5.42
C PRO A 363 -14.79 7.62 -6.50
N ASP A 364 -15.32 8.80 -6.19
CA ASP A 364 -15.85 9.72 -7.20
C ASP A 364 -14.84 10.79 -7.64
N ARG A 365 -13.57 10.62 -7.21
CA ARG A 365 -12.44 11.54 -7.43
C ARG A 365 -12.66 12.95 -6.91
N SER A 366 -13.72 13.21 -6.15
CA SER A 366 -14.00 14.54 -5.66
C SER A 366 -13.16 14.85 -4.44
N THR A 367 -12.72 16.11 -4.37
CA THR A 367 -12.05 16.64 -3.19
C THR A 367 -13.04 16.80 -2.05
N CYS A 368 -12.71 16.20 -0.92
CA CYS A 368 -13.42 16.38 0.33
C CYS A 368 -12.81 17.54 1.11
N ARG A 369 -13.64 18.44 1.63
CA ARG A 369 -13.19 19.64 2.32
C ARG A 369 -13.92 19.81 3.64
N ALA A 370 -13.27 20.47 4.58
CA ALA A 370 -13.83 20.87 5.86
C ALA A 370 -13.33 22.28 6.21
N ALA A 371 -14.21 23.09 6.79
CA ALA A 371 -13.85 24.42 7.24
C ALA A 371 -12.77 24.37 8.33
N LYS A 372 -12.85 23.36 9.21
CA LYS A 372 -11.96 23.19 10.35
C LYS A 372 -11.79 21.73 10.76
N ALA A 373 -10.60 21.40 11.27
CA ALA A 373 -10.32 20.16 11.98
C ALA A 373 -10.22 20.40 13.49
N ILE A 374 -10.74 19.48 14.29
CA ILE A 374 -10.62 19.48 15.76
C ILE A 374 -9.95 18.19 16.18
N TYR A 375 -8.97 18.29 17.07
CA TYR A 375 -8.15 17.16 17.53
C TYR A 375 -8.26 17.02 19.05
N PRO A 376 -9.38 16.49 19.57
CA PRO A 376 -9.52 16.25 21.00
C PRO A 376 -8.44 15.28 21.50
N THR A 377 -7.90 15.55 22.68
CA THR A 377 -6.96 14.71 23.42
C THR A 377 -7.62 14.00 24.61
N SER A 378 -8.86 14.37 24.94
CA SER A 378 -9.66 13.78 26.01
C SER A 378 -11.15 13.71 25.67
N GLU A 379 -11.88 12.86 26.37
CA GLU A 379 -13.34 12.80 26.22
C GLU A 379 -14.00 14.14 26.57
N ALA A 380 -13.47 14.88 27.54
CA ALA A 380 -13.96 16.22 27.90
C ALA A 380 -13.81 17.23 26.74
N GLU A 381 -12.66 17.23 26.05
CA GLU A 381 -12.45 18.06 24.86
C GLU A 381 -13.36 17.62 23.70
N LEU A 382 -13.58 16.32 23.54
CA LEU A 382 -14.51 15.78 22.55
C LEU A 382 -15.94 16.25 22.82
N ILE A 383 -16.42 16.17 24.07
CA ILE A 383 -17.72 16.68 24.49
C ILE A 383 -17.83 18.17 24.17
N SER A 384 -16.80 18.97 24.52
CA SER A 384 -16.78 20.40 24.20
C SER A 384 -16.84 20.68 22.70
N ALA A 385 -16.14 19.88 21.87
CA ALA A 385 -16.16 20.01 20.43
C ALA A 385 -17.55 19.74 19.84
N VAL A 386 -18.19 18.63 20.25
CA VAL A 386 -19.55 18.28 19.81
C VAL A 386 -20.56 19.31 20.30
N ALA A 387 -20.47 19.78 21.54
CA ALA A 387 -21.38 20.78 22.10
C ALA A 387 -21.30 22.11 21.34
N LYS A 388 -20.08 22.62 21.09
CA LYS A 388 -19.86 23.87 20.33
C LYS A 388 -20.41 23.78 18.91
N ALA A 389 -20.14 22.68 18.23
CA ALA A 389 -20.63 22.46 16.87
C ALA A 389 -22.16 22.28 16.84
N THR A 390 -22.74 21.60 17.83
CA THR A 390 -24.20 21.45 17.97
C THR A 390 -24.89 22.78 18.22
N MET A 391 -24.36 23.60 19.13
CA MET A 391 -24.86 24.95 19.39
C MET A 391 -24.80 25.83 18.14
N ALA A 392 -23.73 25.69 17.33
CA ALA A 392 -23.57 26.40 16.06
C ALA A 392 -24.30 25.73 14.87
N ARG A 393 -25.00 24.61 15.08
CA ARG A 393 -25.64 23.79 14.04
C ARG A 393 -24.70 23.45 12.87
N THR A 394 -23.43 23.21 13.18
CA THR A 394 -22.41 22.89 12.19
C THR A 394 -22.36 21.39 11.95
N HIS A 395 -22.35 20.98 10.67
CA HIS A 395 -22.18 19.57 10.32
C HIS A 395 -20.80 19.05 10.73
N MET A 396 -20.75 17.81 11.21
CA MET A 396 -19.57 17.16 11.76
C MET A 396 -19.36 15.80 11.11
N LYS A 397 -18.11 15.39 10.92
CA LYS A 397 -17.76 13.98 10.69
C LYS A 397 -16.52 13.58 11.46
N VAL A 398 -16.39 12.28 11.68
CA VAL A 398 -15.25 11.71 12.40
C VAL A 398 -14.16 11.32 11.40
N GLY A 399 -12.95 11.80 11.65
CA GLY A 399 -11.74 11.39 10.94
C GLY A 399 -10.90 10.48 11.82
N THR A 400 -10.29 9.45 11.22
CA THR A 400 -9.32 8.58 11.92
C THR A 400 -7.91 8.91 11.44
N ARG A 401 -6.90 8.59 12.27
CA ARG A 401 -5.48 8.85 11.96
C ARG A 401 -5.04 8.31 10.59
N THR A 402 -5.61 7.20 10.14
CA THR A 402 -5.17 6.50 8.93
C THR A 402 -6.15 6.63 7.77
N SER A 403 -7.45 6.83 8.01
CA SER A 403 -8.46 7.03 6.97
C SER A 403 -8.52 5.91 5.90
N HIS A 404 -8.46 4.65 6.34
CA HIS A 404 -8.43 3.48 5.44
C HIS A 404 -9.74 3.11 4.76
N SER A 405 -10.83 3.82 5.03
CA SER A 405 -12.10 3.58 4.33
C SER A 405 -11.99 4.11 2.91
N VAL A 406 -12.35 3.27 1.93
CA VAL A 406 -12.44 3.70 0.53
C VAL A 406 -13.53 4.77 0.37
N PRO A 407 -14.75 4.60 0.91
CA PRO A 407 -15.82 5.58 0.74
C PRO A 407 -15.68 6.85 1.60
N LYS A 408 -16.53 7.83 1.31
CA LYS A 408 -16.54 9.18 1.90
C LYS A 408 -17.15 9.27 3.29
N LEU A 409 -16.91 8.27 4.13
CA LEU A 409 -17.45 8.21 5.50
C LEU A 409 -16.99 9.37 6.38
N MET A 410 -15.83 9.97 6.11
CA MET A 410 -15.30 11.09 6.91
C MET A 410 -15.65 12.48 6.35
N CYS A 411 -16.35 12.55 5.21
CA CYS A 411 -16.59 13.82 4.53
C CYS A 411 -17.80 14.55 5.12
N PRO A 412 -17.61 15.72 5.74
CA PRO A 412 -18.72 16.50 6.24
C PRO A 412 -19.57 17.07 5.10
N ARG A 413 -20.77 17.50 5.44
CA ARG A 413 -21.69 18.12 4.48
C ARG A 413 -21.13 19.45 4.00
N GLY A 414 -21.16 19.67 2.67
CA GLY A 414 -20.72 20.92 2.07
C GLY A 414 -19.25 21.27 2.34
N GLN A 415 -18.98 22.57 2.46
CA GLN A 415 -17.63 23.13 2.69
C GLN A 415 -17.46 23.67 4.11
N ASP A 416 -18.57 24.02 4.77
CA ASP A 416 -18.59 24.69 6.07
C ASP A 416 -18.56 23.72 7.26
N GLY A 417 -18.74 22.43 6.99
CA GLY A 417 -18.68 21.40 8.03
C GLY A 417 -17.27 21.19 8.59
N ILE A 418 -17.20 20.59 9.77
CA ILE A 418 -15.96 20.30 10.48
C ILE A 418 -15.66 18.81 10.52
N VAL A 419 -14.38 18.47 10.71
CA VAL A 419 -13.94 17.11 11.00
C VAL A 419 -13.39 17.02 12.42
N ILE A 420 -13.85 16.04 13.18
CA ILE A 420 -13.34 15.70 14.51
C ILE A 420 -12.40 14.50 14.33
N SER A 421 -11.10 14.73 14.49
CA SER A 421 -10.08 13.70 14.32
C SER A 421 -9.85 12.96 15.64
N THR A 422 -9.97 11.64 15.64
CA THR A 422 -9.68 10.80 16.82
C THR A 422 -8.19 10.50 16.97
N LYS A 423 -7.31 11.15 16.19
CA LYS A 423 -5.87 10.90 16.16
C LYS A 423 -5.18 10.92 17.53
N TYR A 424 -5.62 11.78 18.45
CA TYR A 424 -5.08 11.92 19.81
C TYR A 424 -6.01 11.40 20.91
N LEU A 425 -7.09 10.71 20.54
CA LEU A 425 -7.92 9.91 21.45
C LEU A 425 -7.44 8.46 21.38
N ASP A 426 -6.18 8.21 21.71
CA ASP A 426 -5.48 6.94 21.49
C ASP A 426 -4.93 6.29 22.76
N ARG A 427 -5.59 6.53 23.91
CA ARG A 427 -5.24 5.85 25.17
C ARG A 427 -5.87 4.47 25.30
N VAL A 428 -5.11 3.52 25.82
CA VAL A 428 -5.64 2.34 26.51
C VAL A 428 -6.02 2.77 27.92
N VAL A 429 -7.31 2.81 28.20
CA VAL A 429 -7.88 3.37 29.44
C VAL A 429 -7.73 2.38 30.58
N GLU A 430 -8.00 1.11 30.32
CA GLU A 430 -8.00 0.05 31.35
C GLU A 430 -7.80 -1.33 30.71
N VAL A 431 -7.04 -2.20 31.40
CA VAL A 431 -6.96 -3.63 31.10
C VAL A 431 -7.33 -4.39 32.36
N ASP A 432 -8.51 -5.01 32.37
CA ASP A 432 -8.97 -5.87 33.46
C ASP A 432 -8.70 -7.33 33.10
N VAL A 433 -7.66 -7.90 33.72
CA VAL A 433 -7.23 -9.29 33.50
C VAL A 433 -8.24 -10.30 34.05
N ALA A 434 -8.92 -9.97 35.15
CA ALA A 434 -9.88 -10.86 35.79
C ALA A 434 -11.17 -10.95 34.96
N ALA A 435 -11.69 -9.81 34.51
CA ALA A 435 -12.85 -9.75 33.62
C ALA A 435 -12.50 -10.12 32.16
N LYS A 436 -11.20 -10.16 31.81
CA LYS A 436 -10.68 -10.34 30.45
C LYS A 436 -11.26 -9.29 29.52
N THR A 437 -11.20 -8.03 29.94
CA THR A 437 -11.69 -6.90 29.16
C THR A 437 -10.65 -5.82 29.03
N MET A 438 -10.71 -5.06 27.94
CA MET A 438 -9.87 -3.90 27.74
C MET A 438 -10.72 -2.72 27.27
N THR A 439 -10.64 -1.60 27.98
CA THR A 439 -11.25 -0.33 27.58
C THR A 439 -10.22 0.54 26.86
N VAL A 440 -10.55 0.95 25.64
CA VAL A 440 -9.68 1.75 24.77
C VAL A 440 -10.44 2.93 24.18
N GLU A 441 -9.73 4.02 23.91
CA GLU A 441 -10.26 5.14 23.16
C GLU A 441 -10.35 4.81 21.65
N SER A 442 -11.23 5.52 20.94
CA SER A 442 -11.56 5.19 19.54
C SER A 442 -10.42 5.41 18.53
N GLY A 443 -9.39 6.20 18.89
CA GLY A 443 -8.19 6.41 18.10
C GLY A 443 -7.12 5.33 18.24
N VAL A 444 -7.22 4.45 19.25
CA VAL A 444 -6.29 3.33 19.45
C VAL A 444 -6.28 2.43 18.21
N THR A 445 -5.10 2.07 17.71
CA THR A 445 -4.99 1.16 16.55
C THR A 445 -5.13 -0.29 16.95
N LEU A 446 -5.46 -1.13 15.96
CA LEU A 446 -5.48 -2.58 16.13
C LEU A 446 -4.12 -3.09 16.61
N LYS A 447 -3.00 -2.57 16.09
CA LYS A 447 -1.66 -2.91 16.60
C LYS A 447 -1.55 -2.68 18.11
N GLN A 448 -1.96 -1.50 18.59
CA GLN A 448 -1.92 -1.17 20.02
C GLN A 448 -2.82 -2.09 20.85
N VAL A 449 -4.05 -2.38 20.38
CA VAL A 449 -4.95 -3.34 21.07
C VAL A 449 -4.29 -4.72 21.19
N ILE A 450 -3.68 -5.21 20.12
CA ILE A 450 -3.02 -6.51 20.08
C ILE A 450 -1.82 -6.56 21.03
N ASP A 451 -0.96 -5.53 20.98
CA ASP A 451 0.26 -5.46 21.78
C ASP A 451 -0.07 -5.32 23.29
N GLU A 452 -1.01 -4.44 23.65
CA GLU A 452 -1.40 -4.24 25.05
C GLU A 452 -2.15 -5.46 25.62
N ALA A 453 -2.93 -6.18 24.80
CA ALA A 453 -3.60 -7.39 25.25
C ALA A 453 -2.57 -8.49 25.55
N ALA A 454 -1.59 -8.66 24.66
CA ALA A 454 -0.54 -9.65 24.81
C ALA A 454 0.34 -9.42 26.05
N LYS A 455 0.65 -8.14 26.38
CA LYS A 455 1.36 -7.78 27.63
C LYS A 455 0.63 -8.24 28.90
N ALA A 456 -0.70 -8.34 28.83
CA ALA A 456 -1.55 -8.81 29.91
C ALA A 456 -1.89 -10.31 29.83
N GLU A 457 -1.20 -11.08 28.98
CA GLU A 457 -1.48 -12.49 28.69
C GLU A 457 -2.90 -12.75 28.17
N LEU A 458 -3.45 -11.76 27.46
CA LEU A 458 -4.74 -11.81 26.79
C LEU A 458 -4.59 -11.69 25.27
N ALA A 459 -5.67 -11.99 24.55
CA ALA A 459 -5.75 -11.87 23.11
C ALA A 459 -7.14 -11.39 22.68
N LEU A 460 -7.16 -10.47 21.71
CA LEU A 460 -8.34 -10.25 20.88
C LEU A 460 -8.54 -11.54 20.03
N PRO A 461 -9.70 -12.19 20.10
CA PRO A 461 -9.85 -13.52 19.52
C PRO A 461 -9.83 -13.51 17.98
N TYR A 462 -10.44 -12.50 17.37
CA TYR A 462 -10.47 -12.33 15.92
C TYR A 462 -10.25 -10.86 15.57
N SER A 463 -9.51 -10.61 14.49
CA SER A 463 -9.22 -9.26 14.03
C SER A 463 -9.15 -9.20 12.50
N PRO A 464 -9.33 -8.00 11.92
CA PRO A 464 -8.85 -7.72 10.58
C PRO A 464 -7.34 -7.95 10.48
N TYR A 465 -6.82 -8.09 9.26
CA TYR A 465 -5.42 -8.43 9.03
C TYR A 465 -4.47 -7.22 9.00
N TRP A 466 -5.01 -6.01 9.02
CA TRP A 466 -4.23 -4.77 8.88
C TRP A 466 -4.13 -3.99 10.20
N TRP A 467 -2.90 -3.81 10.70
CA TRP A 467 -2.59 -3.09 11.94
C TRP A 467 -3.07 -1.63 12.01
N GLY A 468 -3.19 -0.96 10.87
CA GLY A 468 -3.43 0.48 10.80
C GLY A 468 -4.89 0.90 11.05
N LEU A 469 -5.80 -0.05 11.27
CA LEU A 469 -7.19 0.27 11.59
C LEU A 469 -7.30 0.80 13.02
N THR A 470 -8.11 1.85 13.22
CA THR A 470 -8.45 2.36 14.56
C THR A 470 -9.70 1.66 15.08
N VAL A 471 -9.85 1.56 16.40
CA VAL A 471 -11.05 0.98 17.04
C VAL A 471 -12.32 1.67 16.56
N GLY A 472 -12.34 3.01 16.52
CA GLY A 472 -13.46 3.79 16.00
C GLY A 472 -13.76 3.51 14.52
N GLY A 473 -12.73 3.31 13.69
CA GLY A 473 -12.89 2.92 12.29
C GLY A 473 -13.45 1.51 12.12
N MET A 474 -13.01 0.55 12.96
CA MET A 474 -13.52 -0.82 12.96
C MET A 474 -15.00 -0.86 13.35
N MET A 475 -15.38 -0.15 14.41
CA MET A 475 -16.78 0.03 14.83
C MET A 475 -17.62 0.83 13.85
N GLY A 476 -16.99 1.74 13.11
CA GLY A 476 -17.67 2.53 12.08
C GLY A 476 -18.07 1.70 10.87
N THR A 477 -17.28 0.68 10.50
CA THR A 477 -17.41 -0.02 9.21
C THR A 477 -17.74 -1.51 9.31
N GLY A 478 -17.83 -2.06 10.52
CA GLY A 478 -18.06 -3.50 10.74
C GLY A 478 -16.86 -4.35 10.36
N ALA A 479 -15.65 -3.92 10.71
CA ALA A 479 -14.42 -4.62 10.35
C ALA A 479 -14.34 -6.02 11.00
N HIS A 480 -13.80 -6.97 10.25
CA HIS A 480 -13.78 -8.38 10.63
C HIS A 480 -12.54 -9.13 10.13
N GLY A 481 -12.25 -10.27 10.75
CA GLY A 481 -11.30 -11.28 10.29
C GLY A 481 -11.97 -12.38 9.47
N SER A 482 -11.61 -13.64 9.74
CA SER A 482 -12.24 -14.83 9.15
C SER A 482 -12.48 -15.92 10.20
N SER A 483 -13.74 -16.33 10.40
CA SER A 483 -14.15 -17.45 11.26
C SER A 483 -15.67 -17.69 11.21
N LEU A 484 -16.10 -18.96 11.29
CA LEU A 484 -17.47 -19.37 11.62
C LEU A 484 -17.64 -19.85 13.07
N TRP A 485 -16.60 -19.76 13.89
CA TRP A 485 -16.58 -20.32 15.24
C TRP A 485 -16.93 -19.28 16.30
N GLY A 486 -17.51 -19.72 17.41
CA GLY A 486 -17.91 -18.83 18.50
C GLY A 486 -18.91 -17.78 18.04
N PHE A 487 -18.63 -16.49 18.29
CA PHE A 487 -19.43 -15.37 17.78
C PHE A 487 -19.01 -14.93 16.36
N GLY A 488 -18.01 -15.61 15.77
CA GLY A 488 -17.41 -15.29 14.48
C GLY A 488 -16.34 -14.20 14.55
N SER A 489 -16.02 -13.62 13.40
CA SER A 489 -14.80 -12.83 13.20
C SER A 489 -14.99 -11.30 13.24
N GLN A 490 -16.20 -10.83 13.50
CA GLN A 490 -16.56 -9.41 13.55
C GLN A 490 -16.12 -8.79 14.88
N VAL A 491 -15.28 -7.73 14.82
CA VAL A 491 -14.72 -7.12 16.05
C VAL A 491 -15.81 -6.57 16.95
N HIS A 492 -16.86 -5.98 16.36
CA HIS A 492 -17.95 -5.36 17.10
C HIS A 492 -18.82 -6.35 17.90
N ASP A 493 -18.77 -7.65 17.58
CA ASP A 493 -19.48 -8.68 18.36
C ASP A 493 -18.76 -9.05 19.66
N TYR A 494 -17.50 -8.64 19.82
CA TYR A 494 -16.72 -8.78 21.07
C TYR A 494 -16.78 -7.52 21.94
N VAL A 495 -17.58 -6.53 21.58
CA VAL A 495 -17.71 -5.30 22.35
C VAL A 495 -18.78 -5.46 23.43
N VAL A 496 -18.39 -5.23 24.68
CA VAL A 496 -19.30 -5.33 25.83
C VAL A 496 -19.83 -3.99 26.30
N ARG A 497 -19.12 -2.89 25.98
CA ARG A 497 -19.51 -1.52 26.31
C ARG A 497 -19.06 -0.52 25.25
N ILE A 498 -19.88 0.48 24.95
CA ILE A 498 -19.56 1.61 24.06
C ILE A 498 -19.90 2.92 24.78
N ARG A 499 -18.98 3.88 24.75
CA ARG A 499 -19.26 5.28 25.07
C ARG A 499 -19.29 6.09 23.78
N ILE A 500 -20.37 6.82 23.55
CA ILE A 500 -20.56 7.64 22.37
C ILE A 500 -21.04 9.04 22.76
N VAL A 501 -20.42 10.06 22.18
CA VAL A 501 -20.79 11.47 22.35
C VAL A 501 -21.70 11.86 21.20
N THR A 502 -22.94 12.24 21.52
CA THR A 502 -23.97 12.62 20.53
C THR A 502 -24.38 14.08 20.71
N PRO A 503 -24.94 14.73 19.68
CA PRO A 503 -25.63 16.00 19.85
C PRO A 503 -26.75 15.89 20.90
N ALA A 504 -27.04 17.00 21.58
CA ALA A 504 -28.13 17.10 22.55
C ALA A 504 -28.75 18.50 22.55
N GLY A 505 -29.86 18.65 23.29
CA GLY A 505 -30.50 19.96 23.47
C GLY A 505 -29.71 20.90 24.40
N PRO A 506 -30.08 22.19 24.46
CA PRO A 506 -29.47 23.15 25.38
C PRO A 506 -29.52 22.70 26.84
N ASP A 507 -30.61 22.04 27.25
CA ASP A 507 -30.84 21.56 28.62
C ASP A 507 -29.86 20.44 29.04
N GLU A 508 -29.25 19.77 28.06
CA GLU A 508 -28.22 18.74 28.25
C GLU A 508 -26.81 19.26 27.90
N GLY A 509 -26.64 20.59 27.75
CA GLY A 509 -25.35 21.20 27.44
C GLY A 509 -24.89 21.01 25.99
N TYR A 510 -25.83 20.79 25.05
CA TYR A 510 -25.60 20.60 23.61
C TYR A 510 -24.84 19.33 23.19
N ALA A 511 -24.36 18.51 24.13
CA ALA A 511 -23.78 17.19 23.84
C ALA A 511 -24.07 16.22 24.98
N LYS A 512 -24.33 14.96 24.65
CA LYS A 512 -24.63 13.90 25.62
C LYS A 512 -23.65 12.74 25.45
N VAL A 513 -23.06 12.31 26.56
CA VAL A 513 -22.33 11.04 26.61
C VAL A 513 -23.32 9.92 26.89
N ARG A 514 -23.39 8.94 26.00
CA ARG A 514 -24.21 7.74 26.16
C ARG A 514 -23.29 6.57 26.42
N THR A 515 -23.49 5.89 27.54
CA THR A 515 -22.81 4.63 27.87
C THR A 515 -23.79 3.50 27.59
N LEU A 516 -23.42 2.62 26.67
CA LEU A 516 -24.22 1.48 26.23
C LEU A 516 -23.51 0.21 26.69
N GLU A 517 -24.22 -0.64 27.39
CA GLU A 517 -23.74 -1.92 27.90
C GLU A 517 -24.35 -3.09 27.13
N SER A 518 -23.83 -4.29 27.37
CA SER A 518 -24.39 -5.51 26.80
C SER A 518 -25.84 -5.73 27.23
N GLY A 519 -26.76 -5.79 26.26
CA GLY A 519 -28.20 -5.93 26.50
C GLY A 519 -29.00 -4.66 26.22
N ASP A 520 -28.35 -3.50 26.10
CA ASP A 520 -29.03 -2.27 25.67
C ASP A 520 -29.47 -2.36 24.21
N SER A 521 -30.76 -2.11 23.94
CA SER A 521 -31.32 -2.18 22.58
C SER A 521 -30.69 -1.21 21.57
N GLU A 522 -30.00 -0.17 22.04
CA GLU A 522 -29.28 0.82 21.22
C GLU A 522 -27.82 0.43 20.96
N MET A 523 -27.27 -0.56 21.70
CA MET A 523 -25.91 -1.07 21.51
C MET A 523 -25.69 -1.63 20.11
N ASP A 524 -26.67 -2.37 19.59
CA ASP A 524 -26.59 -3.00 18.27
C ASP A 524 -26.63 -1.99 17.11
N ALA A 525 -27.15 -0.78 17.35
CA ALA A 525 -27.01 0.32 16.40
C ALA A 525 -25.58 0.92 16.43
N ALA A 526 -24.95 0.96 17.61
CA ALA A 526 -23.62 1.51 17.79
C ALA A 526 -22.48 0.58 17.32
N LYS A 527 -22.70 -0.75 17.33
CA LYS A 527 -21.74 -1.76 16.88
C LYS A 527 -21.28 -1.61 15.42
N VAL A 528 -22.14 -1.08 14.55
CA VAL A 528 -21.80 -0.64 13.18
C VAL A 528 -22.44 0.72 12.91
N SER A 529 -21.76 1.79 13.30
CA SER A 529 -22.37 3.12 13.41
C SER A 529 -22.27 4.01 12.17
N LEU A 530 -21.39 3.69 11.21
CA LEU A 530 -21.04 4.52 10.05
C LEU A 530 -20.59 5.96 10.40
N GLY A 531 -20.30 6.22 11.68
CA GLY A 531 -20.04 7.56 12.20
C GLY A 531 -21.18 8.55 11.98
N VAL A 532 -22.44 8.08 11.92
CA VAL A 532 -23.65 8.94 11.77
C VAL A 532 -24.44 9.09 13.07
N LEU A 533 -24.11 8.33 14.11
CA LEU A 533 -24.78 8.39 15.42
C LEU A 533 -24.13 9.42 16.36
N GLY A 534 -22.86 9.76 16.13
CA GLY A 534 -22.04 10.57 17.02
C GLY A 534 -20.57 10.14 16.94
N VAL A 535 -19.76 10.56 17.91
CA VAL A 535 -18.35 10.18 18.03
C VAL A 535 -18.20 9.13 19.12
N ILE A 536 -17.82 7.91 18.74
CA ILE A 536 -17.44 6.89 19.74
C ILE A 536 -16.19 7.40 20.44
N SER A 537 -16.25 7.57 21.77
CA SER A 537 -15.12 8.01 22.58
C SER A 537 -14.31 6.81 23.06
N GLN A 538 -14.99 5.78 23.58
CA GLN A 538 -14.38 4.59 24.16
C GLN A 538 -15.16 3.31 23.81
N VAL A 539 -14.44 2.20 23.79
CA VAL A 539 -14.97 0.85 23.56
C VAL A 539 -14.34 -0.09 24.57
N THR A 540 -15.13 -0.93 25.22
CA THR A 540 -14.62 -2.04 26.03
C THR A 540 -14.78 -3.34 25.27
N LEU A 541 -13.64 -3.98 24.96
CA LEU A 541 -13.53 -5.23 24.24
C LEU A 541 -13.43 -6.40 25.21
N LYS A 542 -14.13 -7.49 24.93
CA LYS A 542 -13.94 -8.79 25.56
C LYS A 542 -12.78 -9.52 24.90
N LEU A 543 -11.87 -10.03 25.71
CA LEU A 543 -10.67 -10.73 25.31
C LEU A 543 -10.73 -12.20 25.77
N GLN A 544 -9.75 -12.97 25.32
CA GLN A 544 -9.51 -14.35 25.74
C GLN A 544 -8.11 -14.49 26.33
N PRO A 545 -7.80 -15.55 27.11
CA PRO A 545 -6.42 -15.88 27.43
C PRO A 545 -5.58 -16.00 26.16
N LEU A 546 -4.33 -15.52 26.20
CA LEU A 546 -3.41 -15.60 25.07
C LEU A 546 -3.22 -17.06 24.64
N PHE A 547 -3.25 -17.29 23.34
CA PHE A 547 -3.20 -18.64 22.74
C PHE A 547 -2.29 -18.67 21.52
N LYS A 548 -1.93 -19.90 21.09
CA LYS A 548 -1.16 -20.15 19.87
C LYS A 548 -2.03 -20.69 18.75
N ARG A 549 -1.56 -20.47 17.53
CA ARG A 549 -2.15 -21.03 16.31
C ARG A 549 -1.11 -21.83 15.55
N SER A 550 -1.60 -22.73 14.69
CA SER A 550 -0.84 -23.50 13.71
C SER A 550 -1.36 -23.19 12.32
N VAL A 551 -0.51 -22.64 11.46
CA VAL A 551 -0.88 -22.19 10.10
C VAL A 551 -0.17 -23.02 9.04
N THR A 552 -0.92 -23.50 8.04
CA THR A 552 -0.41 -24.19 6.85
C THR A 552 -1.17 -23.71 5.63
N TYR A 553 -0.46 -23.46 4.52
CA TYR A 553 -1.10 -23.21 3.23
C TYR A 553 -1.07 -24.46 2.36
N VAL A 554 -2.22 -24.78 1.75
CA VAL A 554 -2.37 -25.90 0.82
C VAL A 554 -2.97 -25.42 -0.48
N THR A 555 -2.29 -25.71 -1.58
CA THR A 555 -2.74 -25.35 -2.92
C THR A 555 -3.52 -26.49 -3.55
N LYS A 556 -4.67 -26.18 -4.17
CA LYS A 556 -5.49 -27.11 -4.97
C LYS A 556 -5.93 -26.46 -6.28
N ASP A 557 -6.37 -27.29 -7.23
CA ASP A 557 -7.16 -26.84 -8.38
C ASP A 557 -8.52 -26.30 -7.92
N ASP A 558 -9.08 -25.34 -8.65
CA ASP A 558 -10.30 -24.63 -8.26
C ASP A 558 -11.62 -25.29 -8.73
N SER A 559 -11.57 -26.45 -9.39
CA SER A 559 -12.75 -27.18 -9.89
C SER A 559 -13.81 -27.44 -8.82
N ASN A 560 -13.40 -27.76 -7.59
CA ASN A 560 -14.30 -28.04 -6.46
C ASN A 560 -14.42 -26.88 -5.45
N ILE A 561 -13.87 -25.70 -5.74
CA ILE A 561 -13.82 -24.58 -4.78
C ILE A 561 -15.22 -24.17 -4.29
N GLY A 562 -16.24 -24.31 -5.13
CA GLY A 562 -17.63 -24.01 -4.77
C GLY A 562 -18.18 -24.87 -3.62
N ASP A 563 -17.78 -26.15 -3.55
CA ASP A 563 -18.18 -27.07 -2.48
C ASP A 563 -17.27 -26.93 -1.26
N ASP A 564 -15.95 -26.85 -1.47
CA ASP A 564 -14.97 -26.66 -0.40
C ASP A 564 -15.25 -25.36 0.39
N ALA A 565 -15.55 -24.25 -0.30
CA ALA A 565 -15.80 -22.95 0.32
C ALA A 565 -17.04 -22.88 1.23
N VAL A 566 -17.99 -23.81 1.10
CA VAL A 566 -19.18 -23.84 1.96
C VAL A 566 -18.88 -24.48 3.32
N SER A 567 -17.90 -25.37 3.38
CA SER A 567 -17.63 -26.21 4.55
C SER A 567 -16.29 -25.94 5.24
N PHE A 568 -15.28 -25.44 4.52
CA PHE A 568 -13.91 -25.31 5.01
C PHE A 568 -13.78 -24.46 6.30
N GLY A 569 -14.52 -23.35 6.39
CA GLY A 569 -14.55 -22.50 7.60
C GLY A 569 -15.22 -23.14 8.82
N ARG A 570 -15.94 -24.27 8.66
CA ARG A 570 -16.47 -25.07 9.78
C ARG A 570 -15.46 -26.10 10.29
N VAL A 571 -14.47 -26.45 9.46
CA VAL A 571 -13.43 -27.41 9.82
C VAL A 571 -12.25 -26.72 10.49
N HIS A 572 -11.92 -25.51 10.03
CA HIS A 572 -10.78 -24.74 10.55
C HIS A 572 -11.22 -23.39 11.15
N GLU A 573 -10.71 -23.05 12.33
CA GLU A 573 -11.21 -21.91 13.11
C GLU A 573 -10.97 -20.57 12.42
N PHE A 574 -9.78 -20.36 11.85
CA PHE A 574 -9.37 -19.10 11.21
C PHE A 574 -9.14 -19.25 9.71
N ALA A 575 -9.92 -20.13 9.08
CA ALA A 575 -9.73 -20.53 7.69
C ALA A 575 -9.85 -19.34 6.72
N ASP A 576 -8.97 -19.26 5.73
CA ASP A 576 -9.10 -18.37 4.56
C ASP A 576 -8.97 -19.19 3.28
N ILE A 577 -9.57 -18.72 2.19
CA ILE A 577 -9.30 -19.24 0.84
C ILE A 577 -8.86 -18.08 -0.05
N THR A 578 -7.71 -18.21 -0.69
CA THR A 578 -7.27 -17.29 -1.73
C THR A 578 -7.47 -17.94 -3.08
N TRP A 579 -8.36 -17.38 -3.91
CA TRP A 579 -8.71 -17.93 -5.21
C TRP A 579 -8.02 -17.14 -6.33
N TYR A 580 -7.32 -17.83 -7.22
CA TYR A 580 -6.66 -17.29 -8.43
C TYR A 580 -7.37 -17.85 -9.68
N PRO A 581 -8.46 -17.22 -10.14
CA PRO A 581 -9.31 -17.81 -11.17
C PRO A 581 -8.61 -17.96 -12.53
N SER A 582 -7.75 -17.00 -12.91
CA SER A 582 -6.94 -17.05 -14.14
C SER A 582 -5.98 -18.24 -14.17
N GLN A 583 -5.58 -18.73 -13.00
CA GLN A 583 -4.65 -19.84 -12.84
C GLN A 583 -5.35 -21.15 -12.48
N LYS A 584 -6.70 -21.16 -12.42
CA LYS A 584 -7.54 -22.31 -12.01
C LYS A 584 -7.10 -22.92 -10.68
N ARG A 585 -6.72 -22.07 -9.73
CA ARG A 585 -6.04 -22.47 -8.50
C ARG A 585 -6.65 -21.79 -7.28
N ALA A 586 -6.73 -22.51 -6.18
CA ALA A 586 -7.11 -21.98 -4.88
C ALA A 586 -6.09 -22.40 -3.79
N VAL A 587 -5.77 -21.47 -2.91
CA VAL A 587 -4.87 -21.67 -1.78
C VAL A 587 -5.66 -21.60 -0.48
N TYR A 588 -5.68 -22.71 0.23
CA TYR A 588 -6.41 -22.91 1.48
C TYR A 588 -5.48 -22.63 2.64
N ARG A 589 -5.87 -21.70 3.51
CA ARG A 589 -5.19 -21.45 4.78
C ARG A 589 -5.82 -22.32 5.87
N ILE A 590 -5.14 -23.41 6.21
CA ILE A 590 -5.45 -24.24 7.36
C ILE A 590 -4.88 -23.54 8.59
N ASP A 591 -5.74 -23.07 9.48
CA ASP A 591 -5.35 -22.23 10.61
C ASP A 591 -6.23 -22.48 11.83
N ASP A 592 -5.63 -23.10 12.83
CA ASP A 592 -6.32 -23.61 14.02
C ASP A 592 -5.56 -23.29 15.30
N ARG A 593 -6.29 -23.23 16.42
CA ARG A 593 -5.67 -23.14 17.74
C ARG A 593 -4.89 -24.39 18.07
N VAL A 594 -3.79 -24.19 18.79
CA VAL A 594 -2.99 -25.25 19.38
C VAL A 594 -2.70 -24.94 20.84
N SER A 595 -2.27 -25.96 21.59
CA SER A 595 -1.83 -25.79 22.98
C SER A 595 -0.73 -24.72 23.06
N VAL A 596 -0.79 -23.86 24.08
CA VAL A 596 0.24 -22.85 24.34
C VAL A 596 1.63 -23.47 24.54
N ASN A 597 1.70 -24.72 25.00
CA ASN A 597 2.92 -25.49 25.20
C ASN A 597 3.54 -26.00 23.88
N THR A 598 2.84 -25.88 22.76
CA THR A 598 3.36 -26.30 21.46
C THR A 598 4.53 -25.39 21.05
N PRO A 599 5.73 -25.93 20.75
CA PRO A 599 6.88 -25.12 20.38
C PRO A 599 6.65 -24.34 19.08
N GLY A 600 7.16 -23.11 19.01
CA GLY A 600 7.08 -22.27 17.82
C GLY A 600 7.05 -20.78 18.14
N TYR A 601 7.71 -19.99 17.30
CA TYR A 601 7.78 -18.53 17.38
C TYR A 601 7.34 -17.89 16.06
N GLY A 602 6.28 -18.45 15.47
CA GLY A 602 5.79 -18.04 14.17
C GLY A 602 5.34 -16.59 14.15
N ILE A 603 5.71 -15.86 13.10
CA ILE A 603 5.32 -14.46 12.87
C ILE A 603 4.70 -14.33 11.49
N ASN A 604 3.61 -13.58 11.40
CA ASN A 604 3.01 -13.15 10.15
C ASN A 604 3.48 -11.72 9.82
N ASN A 605 4.28 -11.60 8.77
CA ASN A 605 4.65 -10.32 8.17
C ASN A 605 4.21 -10.29 6.70
N PHE A 606 2.89 -10.38 6.47
CA PHE A 606 2.30 -10.41 5.13
C PHE A 606 2.95 -9.40 4.17
N THR A 607 3.50 -9.92 3.07
CA THR A 607 4.30 -9.16 2.10
C THR A 607 3.51 -8.07 1.38
N GLY A 608 2.19 -8.21 1.24
CA GLY A 608 1.34 -7.15 0.68
C GLY A 608 1.25 -5.89 1.56
N PHE A 609 1.69 -5.99 2.82
CA PHE A 609 1.78 -4.89 3.78
C PHE A 609 3.23 -4.47 4.09
N SER A 610 4.16 -4.76 3.17
CA SER A 610 5.55 -4.29 3.21
C SER A 610 5.85 -3.32 2.07
N SER A 611 6.87 -2.48 2.23
CA SER A 611 7.35 -1.52 1.23
C SER A 611 7.90 -2.18 -0.04
N LEU A 612 8.27 -3.46 0.01
CA LEU A 612 8.83 -4.22 -1.12
C LEU A 612 7.83 -4.40 -2.27
N ALA A 613 6.52 -4.28 -2.01
CA ALA A 613 5.47 -4.44 -3.02
C ALA A 613 5.37 -3.28 -4.03
N VAL A 614 6.27 -2.29 -4.03
CA VAL A 614 6.23 -1.15 -4.97
C VAL A 614 6.74 -1.55 -6.37
N VAL A 615 7.64 -2.53 -6.48
CA VAL A 615 8.34 -2.88 -7.74
C VAL A 615 7.41 -3.44 -8.81
N GLU A 616 6.52 -4.38 -8.44
CA GLU A 616 5.63 -5.07 -9.38
C GLU A 616 4.59 -4.13 -10.02
N ARG A 617 4.19 -3.05 -9.32
CA ARG A 617 3.02 -2.24 -9.71
C ARG A 617 3.33 -1.03 -10.57
N PHE A 618 4.59 -0.60 -10.65
CA PHE A 618 5.00 0.36 -11.69
C PHE A 618 4.82 -0.24 -13.09
N MET A 619 5.11 -1.53 -13.24
CA MET A 619 4.93 -2.26 -14.50
C MET A 619 3.46 -2.42 -14.88
N GLU A 620 2.56 -2.53 -13.89
CA GLU A 620 1.12 -2.64 -14.13
C GLU A 620 0.55 -1.41 -14.87
N GLU A 621 0.93 -0.18 -14.49
CA GLU A 621 0.52 1.05 -15.18
C GLU A 621 0.95 1.03 -16.67
N ILE A 622 2.16 0.55 -16.96
CA ILE A 622 2.67 0.43 -18.33
C ILE A 622 1.88 -0.60 -19.12
N LEU A 623 1.69 -1.81 -18.57
CA LEU A 623 0.97 -2.88 -19.24
C LEU A 623 -0.50 -2.53 -19.50
N GLU A 624 -1.15 -1.84 -18.56
CA GLU A 624 -2.49 -1.26 -18.76
C GLU A 624 -2.49 -0.26 -19.91
N SER A 625 -1.54 0.68 -19.93
CA SER A 625 -1.47 1.72 -20.97
C SER A 625 -1.22 1.18 -22.38
N LEU A 626 -0.48 0.07 -22.48
CA LEU A 626 -0.16 -0.61 -23.74
C LEU A 626 -1.21 -1.66 -24.14
N GLY A 627 -2.17 -1.99 -23.26
CA GLY A 627 -3.15 -3.05 -23.51
C GLY A 627 -2.55 -4.47 -23.54
N LEU A 628 -1.42 -4.70 -22.87
CA LEU A 628 -0.67 -5.96 -22.95
C LEU A 628 -1.18 -6.99 -21.94
N VAL A 629 -2.28 -7.65 -22.31
CA VAL A 629 -2.94 -8.67 -21.48
C VAL A 629 -2.02 -9.85 -21.15
N HIS A 630 -1.21 -10.32 -22.10
CA HIS A 630 -0.33 -11.47 -21.85
C HIS A 630 0.75 -11.15 -20.81
N GLY A 631 1.36 -9.97 -20.92
CA GLY A 631 2.34 -9.49 -19.93
C GLY A 631 1.73 -9.43 -18.53
N LYS A 632 0.47 -9.00 -18.39
CA LYS A 632 -0.25 -9.01 -17.11
C LYS A 632 -0.39 -10.41 -16.49
N CYS A 633 -0.67 -11.43 -17.31
CA CYS A 633 -0.75 -12.81 -16.81
C CYS A 633 0.61 -13.31 -16.34
N ILE A 634 1.68 -13.06 -17.10
CA ILE A 634 3.03 -13.44 -16.71
C ILE A 634 3.41 -12.80 -15.37
N ILE A 635 3.22 -11.48 -15.21
CA ILE A 635 3.55 -10.83 -13.94
C ILE A 635 2.64 -11.27 -12.78
N GLY A 636 1.39 -11.64 -13.06
CA GLY A 636 0.47 -12.22 -12.06
C GLY A 636 0.95 -13.59 -11.57
N GLU A 637 1.40 -14.45 -12.47
CA GLU A 637 1.98 -15.77 -12.14
C GLU A 637 3.28 -15.63 -11.34
N ILE A 638 4.15 -14.70 -11.73
CA ILE A 638 5.39 -14.38 -10.99
C ILE A 638 5.05 -13.89 -9.58
N ALA A 639 4.15 -12.91 -9.45
CA ALA A 639 3.74 -12.38 -8.14
C ALA A 639 3.16 -13.48 -7.25
N THR A 640 2.33 -14.37 -7.80
CA THR A 640 1.75 -15.46 -7.01
C THR A 640 2.79 -16.50 -6.60
N SER A 641 3.75 -16.80 -7.47
CA SER A 641 4.87 -17.69 -7.16
C SER A 641 5.79 -17.10 -6.09
N PHE A 642 6.07 -15.80 -6.17
CA PHE A 642 6.82 -15.06 -5.16
C PHE A 642 6.14 -15.11 -3.79
N LEU A 643 4.83 -14.83 -3.73
CA LEU A 643 4.05 -14.91 -2.49
C LEU A 643 4.12 -16.31 -1.88
N SER A 644 3.94 -17.35 -2.70
CA SER A 644 4.04 -18.75 -2.25
C SER A 644 5.44 -19.10 -1.73
N ASN A 645 6.49 -18.71 -2.45
CA ASN A 645 7.89 -18.98 -2.06
C ASN A 645 8.30 -18.26 -0.77
N LYS A 646 7.67 -17.12 -0.47
CA LYS A 646 7.84 -16.38 0.78
C LYS A 646 6.84 -16.79 1.87
N ALA A 647 6.12 -17.89 1.68
CA ALA A 647 5.10 -18.37 2.62
C ALA A 647 4.07 -17.29 3.00
N TYR A 648 3.75 -16.40 2.06
CA TYR A 648 2.88 -15.23 2.24
C TYR A 648 3.32 -14.31 3.39
N GLY A 649 4.61 -14.29 3.71
CA GLY A 649 5.18 -13.50 4.81
C GLY A 649 5.19 -14.20 6.17
N LEU A 650 4.78 -15.48 6.26
CA LEU A 650 4.94 -16.27 7.48
C LEU A 650 6.39 -16.71 7.67
N THR A 651 6.88 -16.66 8.91
CA THR A 651 8.22 -17.12 9.29
C THR A 651 8.15 -18.01 10.53
N ASN A 652 9.09 -18.95 10.69
CA ASN A 652 9.11 -19.87 11.83
C ASN A 652 9.75 -19.24 13.08
N ASP A 653 10.66 -18.28 12.88
CA ASP A 653 11.52 -17.67 13.90
C ASP A 653 11.53 -16.12 13.85
N GLY A 654 10.66 -15.52 13.02
CA GLY A 654 10.65 -14.09 12.78
C GLY A 654 11.64 -13.59 11.72
N ILE A 655 12.48 -14.47 11.18
CA ILE A 655 13.53 -14.13 10.21
C ILE A 655 13.27 -14.84 8.87
N SER A 656 13.02 -16.15 8.92
CA SER A 656 12.92 -16.98 7.71
C SER A 656 11.78 -17.98 7.79
N PHE A 657 11.22 -18.29 6.62
CA PHE A 657 10.36 -19.46 6.46
C PHE A 657 11.23 -20.70 6.26
N THR A 658 10.95 -21.76 7.03
CA THR A 658 11.59 -23.06 6.88
C THR A 658 10.59 -24.13 6.53
N VAL A 659 9.47 -24.23 7.26
CA VAL A 659 8.51 -25.32 7.08
C VAL A 659 7.13 -25.00 7.68
N TYR A 660 6.08 -25.62 7.12
CA TYR A 660 4.77 -25.70 7.74
C TYR A 660 4.65 -26.93 8.68
N PRO A 661 3.83 -26.89 9.74
CA PRO A 661 3.02 -25.74 10.15
C PRO A 661 3.85 -24.65 10.82
N ILE A 662 3.42 -23.40 10.65
CA ILE A 662 3.94 -22.24 11.38
C ILE A 662 3.16 -22.12 12.67
N ILE A 663 3.88 -22.26 13.80
CA ILE A 663 3.27 -22.22 15.13
C ILE A 663 3.73 -20.97 15.85
N GLY A 664 2.79 -20.14 16.30
CA GLY A 664 3.10 -18.87 16.96
C GLY A 664 1.92 -18.34 17.78
N TYR A 665 2.18 -17.31 18.58
CA TYR A 665 1.13 -16.69 19.38
C TYR A 665 0.17 -15.87 18.51
N GLN A 666 -1.11 -15.80 18.91
CA GLN A 666 -2.17 -15.06 18.22
C GLN A 666 -1.74 -13.62 17.87
N ASN A 667 -1.10 -12.92 18.82
CA ASN A 667 -0.66 -11.53 18.63
C ASN A 667 0.39 -11.38 17.51
N HIS A 668 1.16 -12.42 17.19
CA HIS A 668 2.13 -12.41 16.09
C HIS A 668 1.56 -12.92 14.76
N ILE A 669 0.42 -13.61 14.75
CA ILE A 669 -0.15 -14.24 13.55
C ILE A 669 -1.35 -13.47 12.99
N GLN A 670 -2.21 -12.91 13.86
CA GLN A 670 -3.56 -12.47 13.47
C GLN A 670 -3.60 -11.25 12.55
N ALA A 671 -2.57 -10.40 12.55
CA ALA A 671 -2.50 -9.19 11.74
C ALA A 671 -1.04 -8.78 11.51
N SER A 672 -0.81 -8.00 10.46
CA SER A 672 0.49 -7.42 10.15
C SER A 672 0.35 -5.99 9.62
N GLY A 673 1.48 -5.31 9.45
CA GLY A 673 1.51 -3.97 8.88
C GLY A 673 2.81 -3.22 9.13
N THR A 674 3.94 -3.89 8.88
CA THR A 674 5.29 -3.32 9.07
C THR A 674 5.51 -2.04 8.27
N CYS A 675 4.79 -1.86 7.16
CA CYS A 675 4.84 -0.60 6.41
C CYS A 675 4.25 0.63 7.12
N LEU A 676 3.58 0.50 8.27
CA LEU A 676 3.09 1.67 9.01
C LEU A 676 4.20 2.61 9.46
N ASP A 677 5.37 2.06 9.77
CA ASP A 677 6.52 2.81 10.27
C ASP A 677 7.48 3.25 9.15
N THR A 678 7.47 2.53 8.02
CA THR A 678 8.35 2.77 6.87
C THR A 678 7.61 3.31 5.64
N GLY A 679 6.32 3.60 5.75
CA GLY A 679 5.43 3.97 4.65
C GLY A 679 5.02 2.81 3.75
N CYS A 680 3.76 2.84 3.31
CA CYS A 680 3.10 1.72 2.65
C CYS A 680 3.10 1.81 1.13
N PRO A 681 2.93 0.69 0.41
CA PRO A 681 2.92 0.68 -1.06
C PRO A 681 1.89 1.63 -1.67
N TRP A 682 0.77 1.86 -0.99
CA TRP A 682 -0.31 2.76 -1.42
C TRP A 682 -0.18 4.19 -0.91
N ASP A 683 0.95 4.54 -0.27
CA ASP A 683 1.22 5.90 0.18
C ASP A 683 1.22 6.84 -1.03
N PRO A 684 0.37 7.89 -1.05
CA PRO A 684 0.20 8.75 -2.21
C PRO A 684 1.44 9.57 -2.57
N ARG A 685 2.43 9.68 -1.66
CA ARG A 685 3.70 10.37 -1.90
C ARG A 685 4.61 9.58 -2.82
N VAL A 686 4.43 8.26 -2.90
CA VAL A 686 5.00 7.45 -3.97
C VAL A 686 3.98 7.20 -5.06
N LYS A 687 4.47 7.19 -6.31
CA LYS A 687 3.72 6.64 -7.44
C LYS A 687 3.70 5.10 -7.37
N GLY A 688 3.32 4.57 -6.21
CA GLY A 688 3.17 3.15 -5.94
C GLY A 688 1.74 2.70 -6.25
N LEU A 689 1.19 1.89 -5.36
CA LEU A 689 -0.13 1.30 -5.49
C LEU A 689 -1.26 2.33 -5.55
N PHE A 690 -2.05 2.23 -6.59
CA PHE A 690 -3.33 2.92 -6.68
C PHE A 690 -4.37 1.94 -7.18
N PHE A 691 -5.26 1.53 -6.27
CA PHE A 691 -6.19 0.43 -6.49
C PHE A 691 -7.58 0.78 -5.98
N HIS A 692 -8.54 -0.06 -6.37
CA HIS A 692 -9.86 -0.13 -5.75
C HIS A 692 -10.02 -1.50 -5.09
N GLN A 693 -10.82 -1.55 -4.03
CA GLN A 693 -11.18 -2.81 -3.38
C GLN A 693 -12.70 -2.92 -3.29
N THR A 694 -13.21 -4.00 -3.84
CA THR A 694 -14.60 -4.40 -3.79
C THR A 694 -14.73 -5.59 -2.87
N THR A 695 -15.63 -5.47 -1.89
CA THR A 695 -15.87 -6.52 -0.90
C THR A 695 -17.36 -6.66 -0.65
N PHE A 696 -17.87 -7.87 -0.80
CA PHE A 696 -19.27 -8.21 -0.54
C PHE A 696 -19.39 -9.56 0.17
N SER A 697 -20.43 -9.69 0.99
CA SER A 697 -20.78 -10.94 1.67
C SER A 697 -21.83 -11.69 0.90
N ILE A 698 -21.63 -12.97 0.69
CA ILE A 698 -22.61 -13.87 0.11
C ILE A 698 -22.91 -14.97 1.13
N ALA A 699 -24.19 -15.17 1.40
CA ALA A 699 -24.69 -16.25 2.23
C ALA A 699 -24.03 -17.59 1.86
N LEU A 700 -23.63 -18.40 2.85
CA LEU A 700 -23.01 -19.71 2.58
C LEU A 700 -23.89 -20.59 1.67
N SER A 701 -25.21 -20.48 1.78
CA SER A 701 -26.19 -21.18 0.94
C SER A 701 -26.14 -20.81 -0.56
N LYS A 702 -25.57 -19.65 -0.89
CA LYS A 702 -25.49 -19.07 -2.24
C LYS A 702 -24.07 -19.06 -2.83
N VAL A 703 -23.04 -19.26 -2.00
CA VAL A 703 -21.61 -19.19 -2.37
C VAL A 703 -21.28 -20.07 -3.58
N LYS A 704 -21.71 -21.34 -3.58
CA LYS A 704 -21.47 -22.27 -4.68
C LYS A 704 -22.02 -21.74 -6.02
N GLY A 705 -23.22 -21.19 -6.00
CA GLY A 705 -23.85 -20.62 -7.20
C GLY A 705 -23.08 -19.40 -7.72
N PHE A 706 -22.68 -18.50 -6.82
CA PHE A 706 -21.91 -17.32 -7.17
C PHE A 706 -20.56 -17.68 -7.80
N ILE A 707 -19.78 -18.55 -7.16
CA ILE A 707 -18.51 -19.05 -7.68
C ILE A 707 -18.70 -19.65 -9.08
N GLY A 708 -19.73 -20.47 -9.27
CA GLY A 708 -20.04 -21.08 -10.56
C GLY A 708 -20.35 -20.06 -11.66
N ASP A 709 -20.95 -18.91 -11.35
CA ASP A 709 -21.13 -17.84 -12.33
C ASP A 709 -19.84 -17.07 -12.63
N VAL A 710 -18.99 -16.85 -11.62
CA VAL A 710 -17.66 -16.25 -11.84
C VAL A 710 -16.79 -17.18 -12.69
N GLN A 711 -16.81 -18.49 -12.45
CA GLN A 711 -16.11 -19.48 -13.26
C GLN A 711 -16.57 -19.47 -14.72
N LYS A 712 -17.86 -19.21 -15.01
CA LYS A 712 -18.34 -19.05 -16.39
C LYS A 712 -17.77 -17.81 -17.07
N LEU A 713 -17.63 -16.69 -16.34
CA LEU A 713 -16.99 -15.48 -16.87
C LEU A 713 -15.51 -15.73 -17.16
N VAL A 714 -14.82 -16.45 -16.28
CA VAL A 714 -13.43 -16.86 -16.49
C VAL A 714 -13.29 -17.82 -17.68
N ALA A 715 -14.21 -18.78 -17.83
CA ALA A 715 -14.21 -19.67 -18.98
C ALA A 715 -14.45 -18.91 -20.32
N PHE A 716 -15.25 -17.85 -20.27
CA PHE A 716 -15.54 -16.99 -21.42
C PHE A 716 -14.32 -16.14 -21.81
N GLU A 717 -13.63 -15.53 -20.84
CA GLU A 717 -12.41 -14.75 -21.05
C GLU A 717 -11.34 -15.11 -20.00
N PRO A 718 -10.51 -16.14 -20.24
CA PRO A 718 -9.58 -16.68 -19.25
C PRO A 718 -8.55 -15.69 -18.72
N LYS A 719 -8.18 -14.70 -19.53
CA LYS A 719 -7.15 -13.72 -19.16
C LYS A 719 -7.72 -12.51 -18.40
N SER A 720 -9.05 -12.44 -18.23
CA SER A 720 -9.72 -11.32 -17.57
C SER A 720 -9.32 -11.12 -16.11
N MET A 721 -8.91 -12.20 -15.43
CA MET A 721 -8.60 -12.19 -14.00
C MET A 721 -7.11 -12.07 -13.69
N CYS A 722 -6.23 -12.06 -14.70
CA CYS A 722 -4.77 -11.98 -14.48
C CYS A 722 -4.35 -10.74 -13.66
N GLY A 723 -5.09 -9.64 -13.76
CA GLY A 723 -4.85 -8.45 -12.95
C GLY A 723 -5.10 -8.66 -11.45
N LEU A 724 -5.96 -9.61 -11.05
CA LEU A 724 -6.22 -9.91 -9.64
C LEU A 724 -5.07 -10.66 -8.98
N ASP A 725 -4.33 -11.46 -9.75
CA ASP A 725 -3.24 -12.29 -9.23
C ASP A 725 -2.11 -11.42 -8.64
N LEU A 726 -1.89 -10.23 -9.22
CA LEU A 726 -0.99 -9.19 -8.68
C LEU A 726 -1.41 -8.65 -7.30
N TYR A 727 -2.65 -8.85 -6.91
CA TYR A 727 -3.20 -8.40 -5.63
C TYR A 727 -3.57 -9.57 -4.71
N ASN A 728 -2.90 -10.71 -4.88
CA ASN A 728 -3.17 -11.93 -4.12
C ASN A 728 -4.57 -12.51 -4.40
N GLY A 729 -5.05 -12.43 -5.64
CA GLY A 729 -6.29 -13.06 -6.09
C GLY A 729 -7.55 -12.52 -5.40
N ILE A 730 -8.59 -13.36 -5.34
CA ILE A 730 -9.83 -13.13 -4.60
C ILE A 730 -9.69 -13.77 -3.22
N LEU A 731 -9.63 -12.96 -2.17
CA LEU A 731 -9.54 -13.45 -0.79
C LEU A 731 -10.95 -13.71 -0.24
N MET A 732 -11.18 -14.89 0.30
CA MET A 732 -12.47 -15.37 0.79
C MET A 732 -12.40 -15.60 2.29
N ARG A 733 -13.23 -14.87 3.05
CA ARG A 733 -13.19 -14.83 4.52
C ARG A 733 -14.54 -15.11 5.13
N TYR A 734 -14.57 -15.95 6.16
CA TYR A 734 -15.80 -16.37 6.81
C TYR A 734 -16.27 -15.36 7.85
N VAL A 735 -17.57 -15.08 7.83
CA VAL A 735 -18.25 -14.22 8.80
C VAL A 735 -19.54 -14.87 9.25
N THR A 736 -19.91 -14.68 10.51
CA THR A 736 -21.17 -15.15 11.08
C THR A 736 -22.26 -14.08 10.97
N ALA A 737 -23.50 -14.47 11.20
CA ALA A 737 -24.57 -13.50 11.48
C ALA A 737 -24.23 -12.64 12.71
N SER A 738 -24.53 -11.35 12.67
CA SER A 738 -24.29 -10.40 13.77
C SER A 738 -25.58 -9.80 14.30
N SER A 739 -25.56 -9.47 15.59
CA SER A 739 -26.61 -8.69 16.27
C SER A 739 -26.69 -7.24 15.79
N ALA A 740 -25.57 -6.68 15.29
CA ALA A 740 -25.52 -5.29 14.88
C ALA A 740 -26.54 -4.99 13.75
N TYR A 741 -27.24 -3.86 13.86
CA TYR A 741 -28.34 -3.56 12.94
C TYR A 741 -27.89 -3.41 11.48
N LEU A 742 -26.66 -2.93 11.27
CA LEU A 742 -26.00 -2.85 9.96
C LEU A 742 -24.86 -3.87 9.80
N GLY A 743 -24.86 -4.92 10.63
CA GLY A 743 -23.93 -6.06 10.55
C GLY A 743 -24.38 -7.13 9.55
N LYS A 744 -23.61 -8.22 9.46
CA LYS A 744 -23.94 -9.34 8.56
C LYS A 744 -25.22 -10.05 9.02
N GLN A 745 -26.08 -10.44 8.07
CA GLN A 745 -27.44 -10.93 8.37
C GLN A 745 -27.56 -12.45 8.52
N GLU A 746 -26.55 -13.18 8.06
CA GLU A 746 -26.46 -14.63 8.05
C GLU A 746 -24.99 -15.05 7.98
N ASP A 747 -24.69 -16.32 8.28
CA ASP A 747 -23.37 -16.88 8.04
C ASP A 747 -23.04 -16.80 6.55
N ALA A 748 -21.90 -16.19 6.25
CA ALA A 748 -21.54 -15.79 4.90
C ALA A 748 -20.05 -15.92 4.66
N LEU A 749 -19.70 -15.78 3.39
CA LEU A 749 -18.34 -15.64 2.92
C LEU A 749 -18.20 -14.26 2.29
N ASP A 750 -17.26 -13.48 2.82
CA ASP A 750 -16.84 -12.20 2.25
C ASP A 750 -15.82 -12.47 1.15
N PHE A 751 -16.04 -11.87 -0.02
CA PHE A 751 -15.13 -11.92 -1.16
C PHE A 751 -14.45 -10.57 -1.30
N ASP A 752 -13.16 -10.49 -0.98
CA ASP A 752 -12.33 -9.31 -1.17
C ASP A 752 -11.62 -9.37 -2.52
N ILE A 753 -11.92 -8.42 -3.38
CA ILE A 753 -11.37 -8.30 -4.71
C ILE A 753 -10.63 -6.96 -4.81
N THR A 754 -9.31 -7.02 -4.94
CA THR A 754 -8.46 -5.84 -5.09
C THR A 754 -7.93 -5.78 -6.51
N TYR A 755 -8.01 -4.61 -7.15
CA TYR A 755 -7.61 -4.47 -8.54
C TYR A 755 -7.14 -3.06 -8.88
N TYR A 756 -6.35 -2.96 -9.94
CA TYR A 756 -5.79 -1.72 -10.45
C TYR A 756 -6.83 -0.61 -10.63
N ARG A 757 -6.42 0.61 -10.26
CA ARG A 757 -7.18 1.84 -10.46
C ARG A 757 -6.31 2.83 -11.21
N SER A 758 -6.77 3.25 -12.40
CA SER A 758 -6.04 4.26 -13.17
C SER A 758 -6.00 5.60 -12.44
N ARG A 759 -4.83 6.26 -12.41
CA ARG A 759 -4.72 7.65 -11.93
C ARG A 759 -5.44 8.63 -12.83
N ASP A 760 -5.47 8.36 -14.14
CA ASP A 760 -6.30 9.07 -15.10
C ASP A 760 -7.75 8.56 -15.04
N PRO A 761 -8.71 9.39 -14.58
CA PRO A 761 -10.12 8.99 -14.45
C PRO A 761 -10.84 8.81 -15.79
N LEU A 762 -10.18 9.02 -16.94
CA LEU A 762 -10.74 8.78 -18.27
C LEU A 762 -10.19 7.50 -18.93
N SER A 763 -9.19 6.85 -18.32
CA SER A 763 -8.56 5.65 -18.85
C SER A 763 -9.19 4.39 -18.25
N PRO A 764 -9.99 3.63 -19.04
CA PRO A 764 -10.58 2.37 -18.56
C PRO A 764 -9.49 1.32 -18.36
N ARG A 765 -9.69 0.42 -17.39
CA ARG A 765 -8.78 -0.71 -17.17
C ARG A 765 -9.08 -1.86 -18.13
N LEU A 766 -8.10 -2.71 -18.40
CA LEU A 766 -8.32 -3.97 -19.11
C LEU A 766 -9.35 -4.82 -18.36
N PHE A 767 -10.34 -5.35 -19.11
CA PHE A 767 -11.44 -6.18 -18.59
C PHE A 767 -12.24 -5.53 -17.44
N GLU A 768 -12.32 -4.20 -17.44
CA GLU A 768 -13.13 -3.45 -16.49
C GLU A 768 -14.55 -4.00 -16.38
N ASP A 769 -15.18 -4.22 -17.53
CA ASP A 769 -16.54 -4.71 -17.68
C ASP A 769 -16.80 -6.04 -16.96
N ILE A 770 -15.87 -7.00 -17.06
CA ILE A 770 -16.00 -8.30 -16.40
C ILE A 770 -15.91 -8.14 -14.87
N MET A 771 -14.94 -7.34 -14.39
CA MET A 771 -14.80 -7.08 -12.95
C MET A 771 -16.03 -6.40 -12.36
N GLU A 772 -16.61 -5.46 -13.10
CA GLU A 772 -17.85 -4.79 -12.70
C GLU A 772 -19.07 -5.69 -12.78
N GLU A 773 -19.08 -6.67 -13.68
CA GLU A 773 -20.15 -7.66 -13.78
C GLU A 773 -20.13 -8.61 -12.59
N ILE A 774 -18.95 -9.04 -12.11
CA ILE A 774 -18.83 -9.85 -10.89
C ILE A 774 -19.45 -9.12 -9.69
N GLU A 775 -19.13 -7.83 -9.50
CA GLU A 775 -19.71 -7.02 -8.43
C GLU A 775 -21.25 -6.92 -8.56
N GLN A 776 -21.76 -6.70 -9.78
CA GLN A 776 -23.20 -6.62 -10.01
C GLN A 776 -23.91 -7.96 -9.79
N ILE A 777 -23.30 -9.07 -10.22
CA ILE A 777 -23.82 -10.42 -9.97
C ILE A 777 -23.89 -10.66 -8.45
N ALA A 778 -22.81 -10.37 -7.73
CA ALA A 778 -22.77 -10.53 -6.29
C ALA A 778 -23.88 -9.72 -5.60
N VAL A 779 -23.92 -8.41 -5.85
CA VAL A 779 -24.81 -7.49 -5.14
C VAL A 779 -26.27 -7.65 -5.58
N PHE A 780 -26.56 -7.79 -6.88
CA PHE A 780 -27.94 -7.76 -7.37
C PHE A 780 -28.55 -9.14 -7.60
N LYS A 781 -27.80 -10.13 -8.11
CA LYS A 781 -28.32 -11.49 -8.35
C LYS A 781 -28.31 -12.33 -7.07
N TYR A 782 -27.23 -12.27 -6.31
CA TYR A 782 -27.07 -13.09 -5.10
C TYR A 782 -27.48 -12.37 -3.81
N ASP A 783 -27.94 -11.12 -3.92
CA ASP A 783 -28.33 -10.26 -2.80
C ASP A 783 -27.18 -10.02 -1.81
N GLY A 784 -25.95 -9.97 -2.32
CA GLY A 784 -24.76 -9.79 -1.50
C GLY A 784 -24.76 -8.45 -0.76
N LEU A 785 -24.23 -8.45 0.46
CA LEU A 785 -24.13 -7.25 1.30
C LEU A 785 -22.77 -6.58 1.07
N PRO A 786 -22.71 -5.29 0.67
CA PRO A 786 -21.44 -4.61 0.52
C PRO A 786 -20.78 -4.37 1.89
N HIS A 787 -19.46 -4.52 1.96
CA HIS A 787 -18.69 -4.07 3.13
C HIS A 787 -18.65 -2.53 3.18
N TRP A 788 -19.03 -1.94 4.32
CA TRP A 788 -19.19 -0.48 4.47
C TRP A 788 -17.92 0.34 4.29
N GLY A 789 -16.76 -0.21 4.68
CA GLY A 789 -15.46 0.45 4.52
C GLY A 789 -14.81 0.29 3.13
N LYS A 790 -15.46 -0.41 2.19
CA LYS A 790 -14.93 -0.77 0.87
C LYS A 790 -15.87 -0.29 -0.22
N ASN A 791 -15.66 -0.75 -1.45
CA ASN A 791 -16.56 -0.60 -2.58
C ASN A 791 -16.69 0.82 -3.14
N ARG A 792 -17.27 0.85 -4.34
CA ARG A 792 -17.72 2.05 -5.05
C ARG A 792 -19.22 2.23 -4.88
N ASN A 793 -19.74 3.37 -5.33
CA ASN A 793 -21.15 3.75 -5.09
C ASN A 793 -22.17 2.73 -5.59
N VAL A 794 -21.90 2.00 -6.69
CA VAL A 794 -22.84 1.03 -7.26
C VAL A 794 -23.18 -0.10 -6.29
N ALA A 795 -22.22 -0.56 -5.48
CA ALA A 795 -22.46 -1.64 -4.51
C ALA A 795 -23.44 -1.22 -3.40
N PHE A 796 -23.57 0.08 -3.14
CA PHE A 796 -24.44 0.63 -2.10
C PHE A 796 -25.85 0.98 -2.61
N ILE A 797 -26.15 0.82 -3.90
CA ILE A 797 -27.48 1.09 -4.45
C ILE A 797 -28.50 0.14 -3.83
N GLY A 798 -29.43 0.70 -3.04
CA GLY A 798 -30.45 -0.07 -2.34
C GLY A 798 -29.91 -0.97 -1.23
N ALA A 799 -28.65 -0.83 -0.83
CA ALA A 799 -28.02 -1.72 0.15
C ALA A 799 -28.73 -1.68 1.51
N ILE A 800 -29.20 -0.51 1.95
CA ILE A 800 -29.90 -0.36 3.23
C ILE A 800 -31.16 -1.25 3.33
N ASN A 801 -31.83 -1.51 2.20
CA ASN A 801 -33.04 -2.33 2.16
C ASN A 801 -32.78 -3.82 2.41
N LYS A 802 -31.52 -4.24 2.37
CA LYS A 802 -31.11 -5.64 2.61
C LYS A 802 -30.88 -5.95 4.10
N TYR A 803 -30.85 -4.92 4.95
CA TYR A 803 -30.63 -5.09 6.39
C TYR A 803 -31.98 -5.15 7.13
N LYS A 804 -32.26 -6.27 7.81
CA LYS A 804 -33.54 -6.51 8.51
C LYS A 804 -33.86 -5.41 9.53
N ASN A 805 -32.83 -4.90 10.20
CA ASN A 805 -32.95 -3.91 11.28
C ASN A 805 -32.61 -2.48 10.85
N ALA A 806 -32.56 -2.19 9.53
CA ALA A 806 -32.28 -0.85 9.02
C ALA A 806 -33.21 0.23 9.61
N ASN A 807 -34.52 -0.05 9.68
CA ASN A 807 -35.49 0.89 10.25
C ASN A 807 -35.26 1.16 11.74
N ALA A 808 -34.80 0.15 12.50
CA ALA A 808 -34.44 0.33 13.91
C ALA A 808 -33.19 1.21 14.05
N PHE A 809 -32.18 1.00 13.21
CA PHE A 809 -31.00 1.86 13.13
C PHE A 809 -31.36 3.32 12.83
N LEU A 810 -32.21 3.56 11.84
CA LEU A 810 -32.64 4.91 11.46
C LEU A 810 -33.40 5.62 12.59
N LYS A 811 -34.18 4.89 13.40
CA LYS A 811 -34.85 5.44 14.59
C LYS A 811 -33.84 5.85 15.67
N VAL A 812 -32.81 5.05 15.92
CA VAL A 812 -31.74 5.41 16.88
C VAL A 812 -30.97 6.62 16.37
N ARG A 813 -30.60 6.65 15.08
CA ARG A 813 -29.95 7.81 14.44
C ARG A 813 -30.77 9.09 14.64
N ALA A 814 -32.06 9.06 14.33
CA ALA A 814 -32.93 10.22 14.46
C ALA A 814 -33.06 10.72 15.91
N ARG A 815 -32.93 9.81 16.89
CA ARG A 815 -32.96 10.15 18.32
C ARG A 815 -31.63 10.74 18.81
N TYR A 816 -30.51 10.22 18.33
CA TYR A 816 -29.17 10.65 18.74
C TYR A 816 -28.76 11.95 18.06
N ASP A 817 -29.16 12.15 16.82
CA ASP A 817 -28.84 13.31 16.00
C ASP A 817 -30.08 13.80 15.23
N PRO A 818 -31.05 14.42 15.93
CA PRO A 818 -32.31 14.87 15.32
C PRO A 818 -32.12 15.97 14.28
N LEU A 819 -30.98 16.68 14.32
CA LEU A 819 -30.63 17.74 13.37
C LEU A 819 -29.81 17.22 12.18
N GLY A 820 -29.40 15.94 12.18
CA GLY A 820 -28.58 15.35 11.13
C GLY A 820 -27.18 15.97 11.02
N LEU A 821 -26.61 16.48 12.13
CA LEU A 821 -25.30 17.12 12.16
C LEU A 821 -24.17 16.15 11.77
N PHE A 822 -24.26 14.86 12.11
CA PHE A 822 -23.29 13.82 11.71
C PHE A 822 -23.56 13.21 10.32
N SER A 823 -24.51 13.78 9.59
CA SER A 823 -24.89 13.33 8.26
C SER A 823 -24.21 14.14 7.17
N SER A 824 -24.05 13.51 6.01
CA SER A 824 -23.47 14.07 4.79
C SER A 824 -24.28 13.63 3.58
N GLU A 825 -24.07 14.26 2.43
CA GLU A 825 -24.77 13.90 1.20
C GLU A 825 -24.61 12.42 0.88
N TRP A 826 -23.39 11.89 1.03
CA TRP A 826 -23.09 10.49 0.75
C TRP A 826 -23.70 9.54 1.79
N THR A 827 -23.63 9.87 3.09
CA THR A 827 -24.22 9.00 4.13
C THR A 827 -25.74 8.98 4.07
N ASP A 828 -26.39 10.10 3.77
CA ASP A 828 -27.84 10.17 3.54
C ASP A 828 -28.25 9.28 2.35
N GLN A 829 -27.44 9.26 1.28
CA GLN A 829 -27.71 8.46 0.09
C GLN A 829 -27.62 6.95 0.34
N ILE A 830 -26.55 6.48 0.99
CA ILE A 830 -26.40 5.04 1.27
C ILE A 830 -27.42 4.52 2.31
N LEU A 831 -27.95 5.42 3.15
CA LEU A 831 -28.99 5.11 4.13
C LEU A 831 -30.41 5.23 3.55
N GLY A 832 -30.57 5.53 2.25
CA GLY A 832 -31.86 5.67 1.59
C GLY A 832 -32.67 6.90 2.03
N LEU A 833 -32.01 7.89 2.64
CA LEU A 833 -32.62 9.13 3.10
C LEU A 833 -32.61 10.22 2.02
N ARG A 834 -31.80 10.02 0.97
CA ARG A 834 -31.68 10.91 -0.17
C ARG A 834 -31.40 10.12 -1.45
N ASP A 835 -31.97 10.55 -2.56
CA ASP A 835 -31.66 9.97 -3.88
C ASP A 835 -30.32 10.45 -4.45
N GLY A 836 -29.86 9.81 -5.53
CA GLY A 836 -28.74 10.30 -6.35
C GLY A 836 -27.36 9.75 -5.97
N LEU A 837 -27.29 8.55 -5.40
CA LEU A 837 -26.02 7.85 -5.14
C LEU A 837 -25.23 7.55 -6.44
N SER A 838 -25.96 7.33 -7.54
CA SER A 838 -25.40 7.25 -8.88
C SER A 838 -25.01 8.64 -9.36
N ILE A 839 -23.75 8.80 -9.75
CA ILE A 839 -23.21 10.08 -10.22
C ILE A 839 -23.28 10.06 -11.75
N GLU A 840 -23.94 11.05 -12.35
CA GLU A 840 -23.97 11.20 -13.82
C GLU A 840 -22.91 12.23 -14.26
N ARG A 841 -21.94 11.85 -15.11
CA ARG A 841 -20.93 12.75 -15.72
C ARG A 841 -20.63 12.35 -17.17
N GLU A 842 -20.16 13.29 -17.98
CA GLU A 842 -19.67 12.97 -19.34
C GLU A 842 -18.38 12.13 -19.27
N GLY A 843 -18.39 10.95 -19.89
CA GLY A 843 -17.22 10.06 -19.95
C GLY A 843 -17.59 8.58 -20.16
N CYS A 844 -16.58 7.75 -20.44
CA CYS A 844 -16.68 6.30 -20.26
C CYS A 844 -16.77 6.04 -18.75
N ALA A 845 -17.77 5.27 -18.35
CA ALA A 845 -18.22 5.17 -16.98
C ALA A 845 -17.24 4.40 -16.08
N LEU A 846 -16.17 5.07 -15.65
CA LEU A 846 -15.30 4.62 -14.58
C LEU A 846 -16.00 4.85 -13.24
N GLU A 847 -15.96 3.85 -12.36
CA GLU A 847 -16.32 3.98 -10.93
C GLU A 847 -17.80 4.37 -10.66
N GLY A 848 -18.71 4.14 -11.62
CA GLY A 848 -20.15 4.43 -11.48
C GLY A 848 -20.59 5.81 -11.99
N LEU A 849 -19.75 6.48 -12.79
CA LEU A 849 -20.05 7.75 -13.47
C LEU A 849 -20.87 7.50 -14.76
N SER A 850 -22.21 7.63 -14.76
CA SER A 850 -23.01 7.41 -15.99
C SER A 850 -23.03 8.63 -16.93
N ARG A 851 -23.09 8.39 -18.24
CA ARG A 851 -23.26 9.43 -19.26
C ARG A 851 -24.71 9.93 -19.32
N LYS A 852 -24.92 11.26 -19.30
CA LYS A 852 -26.18 11.88 -19.75
C LYS A 852 -26.35 11.70 -21.27
N GLY A 853 -27.48 11.15 -21.69
CA GLY A 853 -27.94 11.22 -23.09
C GLY A 853 -28.71 10.00 -23.58
N ILE A 854 -30.02 9.97 -23.35
CA ILE A 854 -31.10 10.15 -24.35
C ILE A 854 -32.37 10.44 -23.53
N GLN A 855 -32.69 11.72 -23.34
CA GLN A 855 -34.06 12.13 -23.02
C GLN A 855 -34.86 11.94 -24.32
N ASN A 856 -35.83 11.04 -24.31
CA ASN A 856 -36.82 10.92 -25.37
C ASN A 856 -37.70 12.19 -25.39
N ASP A 857 -37.58 12.98 -26.45
CA ASP A 857 -38.69 13.80 -26.91
C ASP A 857 -39.74 12.89 -27.59
N ASN A 858 -40.60 12.27 -26.79
CA ASN A 858 -41.94 11.89 -27.25
C ASN A 858 -42.92 11.75 -26.05
N PRO A 859 -43.86 12.70 -25.84
CA PRO A 859 -44.72 12.74 -24.65
C PRO A 859 -45.77 11.62 -24.55
N ASN A 860 -45.98 10.80 -25.59
CA ASN A 860 -47.16 9.93 -25.69
C ASN A 860 -46.97 8.45 -25.28
N ARG A 861 -45.86 8.06 -24.64
CA ARG A 861 -45.64 6.67 -24.18
C ARG A 861 -45.63 6.46 -22.66
N LYS A 862 -46.16 7.40 -21.88
CA LYS A 862 -46.46 7.17 -20.44
C LYS A 862 -47.82 6.48 -20.27
N LYS A 863 -47.93 5.21 -20.64
CA LYS A 863 -48.98 4.28 -20.19
C LYS A 863 -48.55 2.86 -20.60
N ASN A 864 -48.53 1.95 -19.65
CA ASN A 864 -48.17 0.51 -19.74
C ASN A 864 -46.74 0.14 -19.33
N LEU A 865 -46.46 0.24 -18.03
CA LEU A 865 -45.56 -0.66 -17.31
C LEU A 865 -46.22 -0.94 -15.95
N LYS A 866 -47.26 -1.77 -15.96
CA LYS A 866 -47.78 -2.43 -14.76
C LYS A 866 -46.89 -3.65 -14.49
N PHE A 867 -46.31 -3.70 -13.29
CA PHE A 867 -45.64 -4.87 -12.76
C PHE A 867 -46.63 -6.04 -12.69
N GLY A 868 -46.38 -7.10 -13.47
CA GLY A 868 -47.07 -8.37 -13.36
C GLY A 868 -46.40 -9.25 -12.30
N ILE A 869 -46.65 -8.97 -11.02
CA ILE A 869 -46.43 -9.95 -9.95
C ILE A 869 -47.74 -10.73 -9.83
N LYS A 870 -47.79 -11.97 -10.33
CA LYS A 870 -48.82 -12.92 -9.90
C LYS A 870 -48.47 -13.36 -8.48
N SER A 871 -49.01 -12.68 -7.48
CA SER A 871 -49.11 -13.16 -6.12
C SER A 871 -50.28 -14.12 -6.01
N SER A 872 -50.02 -15.40 -5.73
CA SER A 872 -51.04 -16.31 -5.23
C SER A 872 -51.22 -16.06 -3.74
N SER A 873 -52.23 -15.29 -3.36
CA SER A 873 -52.77 -15.28 -2.01
C SER A 873 -54.24 -14.90 -2.08
N ASN A 874 -55.08 -15.92 -1.93
CA ASN A 874 -56.49 -15.78 -1.56
C ASN A 874 -56.58 -15.04 -0.23
N THR A 875 -57.28 -13.92 -0.19
CA THR A 875 -58.17 -13.53 0.93
C THR A 875 -59.04 -12.35 0.48
N GLY A 876 -60.33 -12.42 0.79
CA GLY A 876 -61.41 -11.59 0.23
C GLY A 876 -61.44 -10.12 0.66
N ARG A 877 -61.81 -9.29 -0.31
CA ARG A 877 -62.83 -8.23 -0.32
C ARG A 877 -63.40 -7.75 1.02
N LEU A 878 -63.41 -6.42 1.23
CA LEU A 878 -64.61 -5.60 1.42
C LEU A 878 -64.29 -4.10 1.21
N ASP A 879 -65.27 -3.39 0.66
CA ASP A 879 -65.24 -2.11 -0.08
C ASP A 879 -65.45 -0.83 0.77
N GLY A 880 -65.19 0.33 0.15
CA GLY A 880 -65.87 1.64 0.39
C GLY A 880 -65.03 2.74 1.06
N ASP A 881 -65.12 4.04 0.77
CA ASP A 881 -65.62 4.86 -0.34
C ASP A 881 -65.15 6.33 -0.09
N ILE A 882 -64.66 7.01 -1.14
CA ILE A 882 -64.99 8.41 -1.58
C ILE A 882 -64.88 9.59 -0.57
N GLU A 883 -64.02 10.60 -0.87
CA GLU A 883 -64.41 11.99 -1.24
C GLU A 883 -63.22 12.98 -1.38
N LYS A 884 -63.42 13.95 -2.28
CA LYS A 884 -62.55 15.07 -2.68
C LYS A 884 -62.81 16.27 -1.76
N GLU A 885 -61.86 17.20 -1.64
CA GLU A 885 -62.01 18.60 -2.11
C GLU A 885 -60.78 19.50 -1.84
N SER A 886 -60.73 20.54 -2.66
CA SER A 886 -59.72 21.58 -2.89
C SER A 886 -59.84 22.81 -1.97
N ASN A 887 -58.76 23.59 -1.80
CA ASN A 887 -58.72 25.03 -2.17
C ASN A 887 -57.41 25.77 -1.77
N PHE A 888 -56.95 26.62 -2.68
CA PHE A 888 -56.00 27.75 -2.51
C PHE A 888 -56.77 29.03 -2.12
N PRO A 889 -56.09 30.11 -1.65
CA PRO A 889 -55.83 31.25 -2.56
C PRO A 889 -54.50 32.03 -2.34
N LYS A 890 -54.30 33.05 -3.19
CA LYS A 890 -53.07 33.81 -3.55
C LYS A 890 -52.96 35.23 -2.94
N SER A 891 -51.72 35.79 -2.96
CA SER A 891 -51.24 37.13 -3.44
C SER A 891 -51.24 38.47 -2.62
N PHE A 892 -50.01 39.05 -2.50
CA PHE A 892 -49.47 40.47 -2.65
C PHE A 892 -49.97 41.64 -1.76
N PRO A 893 -49.32 42.87 -1.63
CA PRO A 893 -48.29 43.54 -2.48
C PRO A 893 -47.12 44.36 -1.79
N LEU A 894 -46.36 45.10 -2.64
CA LEU A 894 -45.15 45.96 -2.52
C LEU A 894 -45.26 47.34 -1.81
N SER A 895 -44.13 47.94 -1.37
CA SER A 895 -43.76 49.38 -1.58
C SER A 895 -42.28 49.75 -1.24
N ARG A 896 -41.81 50.90 -1.78
CA ARG A 896 -40.44 51.44 -2.01
C ARG A 896 -39.90 52.46 -0.96
N GLY A 897 -38.58 52.78 -1.04
CA GLY A 897 -37.96 54.12 -0.78
C GLY A 897 -36.51 54.05 -0.23
N LEU A 898 -35.42 54.31 -0.98
CA LEU A 898 -34.72 55.58 -1.33
C LEU A 898 -33.86 56.24 -0.21
N HIS A 899 -32.52 56.25 -0.37
CA HIS A 899 -31.67 57.45 -0.29
C HIS A 899 -30.23 57.20 -0.80
N SER A 900 -29.69 58.22 -1.47
CA SER A 900 -28.39 58.35 -2.14
C SER A 900 -27.39 59.16 -1.30
N ASN A 901 -26.07 58.96 -1.49
CA ASN A 901 -25.18 60.01 -2.04
C ASN A 901 -23.72 59.56 -2.26
N THR A 902 -23.24 60.05 -3.39
CA THR A 902 -21.94 60.07 -4.09
C THR A 902 -20.73 60.62 -3.33
N HIS A 903 -19.51 60.17 -3.69
CA HIS A 903 -18.43 61.05 -4.20
C HIS A 903 -17.36 60.29 -5.00
N THR A 904 -16.84 60.97 -6.01
CA THR A 904 -16.04 60.52 -7.18
C THR A 904 -14.60 61.06 -7.14
N LEU A 905 -13.77 60.59 -8.10
CA LEU A 905 -12.48 61.12 -8.65
C LEU A 905 -11.23 60.35 -8.15
N ARG A 906 -10.20 60.00 -8.95
CA ARG A 906 -9.83 60.23 -10.36
C ARG A 906 -8.67 59.29 -10.76
N ASN A 907 -8.59 58.98 -12.06
CA ASN A 907 -7.48 58.32 -12.79
C ASN A 907 -6.15 59.10 -12.75
N THR A 908 -5.02 58.38 -12.81
CA THR A 908 -3.89 58.70 -13.72
C THR A 908 -2.95 57.52 -14.00
N THR A 909 -2.66 57.35 -15.28
CA THR A 909 -1.72 56.41 -15.94
C THR A 909 -0.35 57.08 -16.11
N VAL A 910 0.80 56.38 -15.96
CA VAL A 910 2.05 56.60 -16.75
C VAL A 910 2.97 55.35 -16.73
N LYS A 911 3.60 55.08 -17.88
CA LYS A 911 4.52 53.99 -18.30
C LYS A 911 6.01 54.21 -17.93
N ARG A 912 6.77 53.09 -17.88
CA ARG A 912 8.16 52.82 -18.37
C ARG A 912 9.34 53.74 -17.96
N LEU A 913 10.47 53.15 -17.51
CA LEU A 913 11.73 52.95 -18.28
C LEU A 913 12.92 52.41 -17.44
N CYS A 914 13.75 51.61 -18.11
CA CYS A 914 15.05 51.06 -17.68
C CYS A 914 16.19 52.10 -17.69
N LYS A 915 17.24 51.94 -16.86
CA LYS A 915 18.64 51.57 -17.26
C LYS A 915 19.71 51.90 -16.19
N HIS A 916 20.59 50.91 -16.02
CA HIS A 916 22.06 50.91 -15.82
C HIS A 916 22.77 51.75 -14.74
N ALA A 917 23.59 51.06 -13.96
CA ALA A 917 25.03 51.35 -13.84
C ALA A 917 25.84 50.05 -13.75
N THR A 918 26.91 49.97 -14.53
CA THR A 918 27.91 48.90 -14.61
C THR A 918 29.27 49.58 -14.45
N VAL A 919 30.17 49.05 -13.61
CA VAL A 919 31.64 49.24 -13.76
C VAL A 919 32.36 47.95 -13.34
N ARG A 920 33.39 47.61 -14.12
CA ARG A 920 34.24 46.39 -14.21
C ARG A 920 35.37 46.36 -13.16
N GLY A 921 35.87 45.16 -12.82
CA GLY A 921 37.24 44.67 -13.11
C GLY A 921 38.05 44.57 -11.78
N GLU A 922 38.98 43.66 -11.48
CA GLU A 922 39.78 42.64 -12.18
C GLU A 922 40.28 41.57 -11.17
N HIS A 923 40.78 40.45 -11.71
CA HIS A 923 41.63 39.37 -11.19
C HIS A 923 42.21 39.38 -9.75
N ALA A 924 42.14 38.23 -9.05
CA ALA A 924 43.27 37.49 -8.44
C ALA A 924 42.81 36.25 -7.64
N ALA A 925 43.75 35.31 -7.44
CA ALA A 925 43.59 33.94 -6.95
C ALA A 925 43.63 33.76 -5.41
N GLU A 926 43.02 32.66 -4.92
CA GLU A 926 43.23 31.93 -3.63
C GLU A 926 43.12 32.71 -2.29
N PRO A 927 43.05 32.10 -1.08
CA PRO A 927 42.91 30.70 -0.65
C PRO A 927 41.83 30.45 0.46
N ALA A 928 41.80 29.21 0.95
CA ALA A 928 41.12 28.63 2.11
C ALA A 928 40.70 29.54 3.28
N ALA A 929 39.48 29.32 3.78
CA ALA A 929 39.11 29.60 5.17
C ALA A 929 38.33 28.41 5.76
N ARG A 930 38.93 27.79 6.78
CA ARG A 930 38.25 26.95 7.78
C ARG A 930 37.20 27.82 8.48
N GLY A 931 35.95 27.39 8.49
CA GLY A 931 34.89 28.03 9.27
C GLY A 931 33.92 26.97 9.76
N LEU A 932 33.90 26.77 11.07
CA LEU A 932 32.94 25.96 11.82
C LEU A 932 31.50 26.39 11.45
N GLY A 933 30.70 25.45 10.96
CA GLY A 933 29.26 25.63 10.71
C GLY A 933 28.44 24.69 11.58
N LEU A 934 28.37 25.01 12.88
CA LEU A 934 27.37 24.47 13.81
C LEU A 934 26.23 25.48 13.91
N GLY A 935 25.02 25.04 13.58
CA GLY A 935 23.81 25.84 13.66
C GLY A 935 22.72 25.29 12.74
N ARG A 936 22.04 24.20 13.16
CA ARG A 936 20.79 23.77 12.53
C ARG A 936 19.76 23.30 13.56
N ILE A 937 18.76 24.16 13.74
CA ILE A 937 17.32 23.90 13.88
C ILE A 937 16.89 22.82 14.88
N VAL A 938 16.79 23.20 16.15
CA VAL A 938 15.83 22.62 17.12
C VAL A 938 14.72 23.65 17.28
N GLY A 939 13.72 23.62 16.40
CA GLY A 939 12.65 24.62 16.42
C GLY A 939 11.30 24.15 15.85
N SER A 940 11.24 22.99 15.22
CA SER A 940 10.01 22.50 14.57
C SER A 940 9.37 21.27 15.20
N VAL A 941 9.91 20.75 16.32
CA VAL A 941 9.39 19.52 16.97
C VAL A 941 8.65 19.80 18.29
N LEU A 942 8.72 21.01 18.85
CA LEU A 942 7.98 21.39 20.05
C LEU A 942 6.85 22.36 19.70
N GLY A 943 5.66 21.80 19.42
CA GLY A 943 4.44 22.59 19.34
C GLY A 943 4.04 23.11 20.72
N SER A 944 3.99 24.43 20.85
CA SER A 944 3.11 25.22 21.74
C SER A 944 2.82 24.65 23.13
N ASP A 945 3.72 24.90 24.09
CA ASP A 945 3.40 25.47 25.42
C ASP A 945 4.67 25.49 26.29
N LEU A 946 5.42 26.58 26.22
CA LEU A 946 6.42 26.95 27.23
C LEU A 946 6.36 28.47 27.40
N ARG A 947 5.46 28.93 28.28
CA ARG A 947 5.59 30.25 28.88
C ARG A 947 6.67 30.15 29.94
N LEU A 948 7.79 30.84 29.74
CA LEU A 948 8.73 31.18 30.80
C LEU A 948 8.88 32.70 30.80
N ASN A 949 8.72 33.28 31.99
CA ASN A 949 8.77 34.72 32.28
C ASN A 949 10.07 35.39 31.83
#